data_AF-A0A374BLL5-F1
#
_entry.id   AF-A0A374BLL5-F1
#
_cell.length_a   1.000
_cell.length_b   1.000
_cell.length_c   1.000
_cell.angle_alpha   90.00
_cell.angle_beta   90.00
_cell.angle_gamma   90.00
#
_symmetry.space_group_name_H-M   'P 1'
#
loop_
_entity.id
_entity.type
_entity.pdbx_description
1 polymer ?
#
loop_
_entity_poly.entity_id
_entity_poly.type
_entity_poly.pdbx_seq_one_letter_code
_entity_poly.pdbx_strand_id
1 'polypeptide(L)'
;MAIFLLFGAVKGTKAQDSNGSASPFDGLEKLEGISASEMANYAKNGKHGEFPTDKKQIFFLYNVKTGLLLNVGGYWGTHVSLQEYGMPLWVYADGDGWIHFQQDIDKQSASSGEGCSLEYFYKDSNTGNAAVNNGVFVDRDIYDTKKTVIQRGWTIEPIGDAKNTFRIYTYRRSENGYSKSTPYDKYYLSAAASQGDVDKNCGAFLETDKPNYSDDGSQWRIFSYEQLYNLQKNSIGFKSSLDLSFKLECPGFNRDNGKLDNWKTAVYKDGATGSFRFGLEKRYKTDPQHESYDYKGSVTSYTFNGTNYTSMNDYQTHLGKYYCADIKNTRGAVYQVVHVDHGGSYVIECKAYSNTNKAKLFAVLLKETQEGTTNYKEIVDGSLRETVVMQTANMSQTEQKKLHISEQNMDYAGKEFYGSHKYFNSVLVQVPEGGGNICFGVRVGSVTDNVVESNNEWTVFDDFRLLYAGSTTSRDLILDEDKDNLNYLLDCTETYDDVVLHLNKKSFNKNINKWNTIVLPVDLNKDQFTQAFGANARLAKLTTLTRNQIQFTTVKIAGKKNDDVVLAAYVPYIIYPTKDLANERTPEYTATLHKTGTGSGIEEHKVTIAANHIDIPNVSLKRNDQNKNDLFGLIKETWSLSLDKVKLANKTEASEIVTDGTLAAFGTFARTYGSEIADTETTFTVNKNNPIIEGRDNLQHCYFFHEGKMVYAGNKVRGLRGFSVWFKPYKQTSGAATSKFILDGIDYTTDVERIMATEDSSIDSKFAKLGVFNLNGQLVRSGSTDVSGLPSGIYIVNGKKVFVK
;
A
#
# COMPACT_ATOMS: atom_id res chain seq x y z
N MET A 1 -50.38 -21.33 -0.59
CA MET A 1 -49.48 -22.48 -0.35
C MET A 1 -48.15 -21.90 0.11
N ALA A 2 -47.91 -21.82 1.42
CA ALA A 2 -47.31 -22.86 2.27
C ALA A 2 -45.92 -23.31 1.80
N ILE A 3 -44.84 -23.42 2.57
CA ILE A 3 -44.35 -22.91 3.88
C ILE A 3 -42.88 -23.37 3.94
N PHE A 4 -42.05 -22.65 4.70
CA PHE A 4 -40.63 -22.90 5.05
C PHE A 4 -40.26 -24.28 5.62
N LEU A 5 -38.96 -24.66 5.50
CA LEU A 5 -37.97 -25.03 6.57
C LEU A 5 -36.67 -25.55 5.88
N LEU A 6 -35.48 -24.92 5.96
CA LEU A 6 -34.46 -24.85 7.06
C LEU A 6 -33.94 -26.25 7.49
N PHE A 7 -32.66 -26.63 7.58
CA PHE A 7 -31.35 -25.96 7.84
C PHE A 7 -30.18 -26.88 7.37
N GLY A 8 -28.97 -26.31 7.21
CA GLY A 8 -27.78 -26.90 7.84
C GLY A 8 -26.69 -27.53 6.96
N ALA A 9 -25.84 -26.70 6.33
CA ALA A 9 -24.43 -27.03 6.17
C ALA A 9 -23.61 -25.73 6.19
N VAL A 10 -22.93 -25.50 7.31
CA VAL A 10 -21.86 -24.50 7.45
C VAL A 10 -20.77 -24.87 6.44
N LYS A 11 -20.76 -24.22 5.27
CA LYS A 11 -19.57 -24.20 4.43
C LYS A 11 -18.64 -23.14 5.01
N GLY A 12 -17.57 -23.63 5.64
CA GLY A 12 -16.45 -22.83 6.10
C GLY A 12 -16.01 -21.86 5.01
N THR A 13 -15.78 -20.63 5.44
CA THR A 13 -15.01 -19.58 4.78
C THR A 13 -13.90 -20.18 3.93
N LYS A 14 -14.12 -20.24 2.61
CA LYS A 14 -13.07 -20.49 1.65
C LYS A 14 -12.13 -19.28 1.65
N ALA A 15 -10.85 -19.61 1.65
CA ALA A 15 -9.71 -18.73 1.59
C ALA A 15 -9.96 -17.55 0.66
N GLN A 16 -9.62 -16.35 1.15
CA GLN A 16 -9.48 -15.17 0.32
C GLN A 16 -8.52 -15.51 -0.81
N ASP A 17 -9.01 -15.43 -2.04
CA ASP A 17 -8.17 -15.18 -3.20
C ASP A 17 -7.26 -14.00 -2.81
N SER A 18 -5.96 -14.24 -2.67
CA SER A 18 -4.98 -13.17 -2.68
C SER A 18 -5.10 -12.55 -4.07
N ASN A 19 -5.98 -11.55 -4.18
CA ASN A 19 -6.14 -10.73 -5.37
C ASN A 19 -4.73 -10.34 -5.79
N GLY A 20 -4.26 -10.89 -6.92
CA GLY A 20 -3.00 -10.51 -7.52
C GLY A 20 -2.97 -8.99 -7.53
N SER A 21 -2.06 -8.43 -6.75
CA SER A 21 -1.74 -7.03 -6.84
C SER A 21 -1.41 -6.77 -8.30
N ALA A 22 -2.00 -5.72 -8.86
CA ALA A 22 -1.52 -5.19 -10.12
C ALA A 22 0.01 -5.09 -9.99
N SER A 23 0.73 -5.57 -11.01
CA SER A 23 2.19 -5.38 -11.06
C SER A 23 2.45 -3.91 -10.73
N PRO A 24 3.35 -3.57 -9.79
CA PRO A 24 3.67 -2.16 -9.48
C PRO A 24 4.12 -1.37 -10.71
N PHE A 25 4.48 -2.10 -11.78
CA PHE A 25 4.92 -1.60 -13.06
C PHE A 25 3.82 -1.71 -14.12
N ASP A 26 3.02 -0.66 -14.30
CA ASP A 26 2.30 -0.48 -15.56
C ASP A 26 3.35 -0.18 -16.66
N GLY A 27 3.73 -1.21 -17.42
CA GLY A 27 4.66 -1.12 -18.54
C GLY A 27 5.61 -2.30 -18.71
N LEU A 28 5.93 -3.07 -17.65
CA LEU A 28 6.80 -4.26 -17.80
C LEU A 28 6.13 -5.34 -18.66
N GLU A 29 4.81 -5.44 -18.61
CA GLU A 29 4.03 -6.32 -19.46
C GLU A 29 4.16 -5.99 -20.96
N LYS A 30 4.61 -4.77 -21.30
CA LYS A 30 4.84 -4.31 -22.68
C LYS A 30 6.31 -4.40 -23.11
N LEU A 31 7.23 -4.46 -22.16
CA LEU A 31 8.67 -4.52 -22.42
C LEU A 31 9.06 -5.86 -23.05
N GLU A 32 9.93 -5.80 -24.05
CA GLU A 32 10.55 -6.98 -24.65
C GLU A 32 11.67 -7.50 -23.74
N GLY A 33 11.65 -8.79 -23.42
CA GLY A 33 12.68 -9.43 -22.62
C GLY A 33 14.01 -9.56 -23.39
N ILE A 34 15.08 -9.90 -22.66
CA ILE A 34 16.37 -10.30 -23.24
C ILE A 34 16.18 -11.59 -24.06
N SER A 35 16.80 -11.68 -25.24
CA SER A 35 16.67 -12.87 -26.09
C SER A 35 17.42 -14.09 -25.51
N ALA A 36 17.04 -15.30 -25.92
CA ALA A 36 17.73 -16.53 -25.50
C ALA A 36 19.22 -16.54 -25.89
N SER A 37 19.56 -15.99 -27.07
CA SER A 37 20.95 -15.88 -27.53
C SER A 37 21.77 -14.93 -26.67
N GLU A 38 21.19 -13.81 -26.24
CA GLU A 38 21.85 -12.88 -25.33
C GLU A 38 22.04 -13.49 -23.95
N MET A 39 21.00 -14.14 -23.40
CA MET A 39 21.11 -14.83 -22.11
C MET A 39 22.18 -15.92 -22.11
N ALA A 40 22.29 -16.71 -23.18
CA ALA A 40 23.34 -17.71 -23.32
C ALA A 40 24.75 -17.08 -23.34
N ASN A 41 24.91 -15.93 -24.02
CA ASN A 41 26.17 -15.19 -24.03
C ASN A 41 26.52 -14.60 -22.66
N TYR A 42 25.54 -14.01 -21.96
CA TYR A 42 25.74 -13.50 -20.61
C TYR A 42 26.12 -14.61 -19.64
N ALA A 43 25.43 -15.76 -19.68
CA ALA A 43 25.75 -16.91 -18.83
C ALA A 43 27.18 -17.42 -19.11
N LYS A 44 27.57 -17.57 -20.38
CA LYS A 44 28.92 -18.01 -20.77
C LYS A 44 30.03 -17.10 -20.26
N ASN A 45 29.79 -15.79 -20.20
CA ASN A 45 30.77 -14.80 -19.76
C ASN A 45 30.67 -14.48 -18.26
N GLY A 46 29.60 -14.92 -17.61
CA GLY A 46 29.39 -14.74 -16.18
C GLY A 46 30.37 -15.56 -15.35
N LYS A 47 30.48 -15.20 -14.08
CA LYS A 47 31.36 -15.86 -13.12
C LYS A 47 30.56 -16.41 -11.95
N HIS A 48 30.93 -17.61 -11.50
CA HIS A 48 30.31 -18.22 -10.34
C HIS A 48 30.67 -17.47 -9.05
N GLY A 49 29.66 -17.07 -8.27
CA GLY A 49 29.82 -16.44 -6.96
C GLY A 49 30.27 -14.98 -6.97
N GLU A 50 30.40 -14.33 -8.13
CA GLU A 50 30.85 -12.93 -8.27
C GLU A 50 29.72 -12.08 -8.85
N PHE A 51 29.08 -11.26 -8.00
CA PHE A 51 28.02 -10.34 -8.43
C PHE A 51 28.59 -9.28 -9.40
N PRO A 52 28.00 -9.09 -10.60
CA PRO A 52 28.54 -8.18 -11.60
C PRO A 52 28.26 -6.71 -11.27
N THR A 53 29.14 -5.82 -11.73
CA THR A 53 28.93 -4.36 -11.65
C THR A 53 28.22 -3.79 -12.89
N ASP A 54 28.24 -4.52 -14.00
CA ASP A 54 27.58 -4.13 -15.26
C ASP A 54 26.07 -4.39 -15.18
N LYS A 55 25.28 -3.33 -15.35
CA LYS A 55 23.80 -3.37 -15.32
C LYS A 55 23.22 -4.30 -16.39
N LYS A 56 23.94 -4.60 -17.47
CA LYS A 56 23.51 -5.57 -18.50
C LYS A 56 23.53 -7.01 -18.02
N GLN A 57 24.28 -7.31 -16.97
CA GLN A 57 24.51 -8.65 -16.44
C GLN A 57 23.74 -8.92 -15.14
N ILE A 58 22.89 -7.98 -14.73
CA ILE A 58 21.97 -8.10 -13.60
C ILE A 58 20.56 -8.26 -14.17
N PHE A 59 19.85 -9.31 -13.77
CA PHE A 59 18.60 -9.77 -14.37
C PHE A 59 17.48 -9.92 -13.35
N PHE A 60 16.26 -9.80 -13.84
CA PHE A 60 15.02 -10.01 -13.10
C PHE A 60 14.10 -10.95 -13.89
N LEU A 61 13.47 -11.89 -13.20
CA LEU A 61 12.53 -12.85 -13.81
C LEU A 61 11.09 -12.42 -13.53
N TYR A 62 10.36 -12.04 -14.58
CA TYR A 62 8.98 -11.60 -14.51
C TYR A 62 8.03 -12.72 -14.96
N ASN A 63 7.04 -13.08 -14.13
CA ASN A 63 6.04 -14.08 -14.47
C ASN A 63 4.87 -13.44 -15.22
N VAL A 64 4.63 -13.89 -16.46
CA VAL A 64 3.64 -13.26 -17.36
C VAL A 64 2.21 -13.41 -16.85
N LYS A 65 1.88 -14.54 -16.20
CA LYS A 65 0.52 -14.80 -15.69
C LYS A 65 0.18 -13.95 -14.47
N THR A 66 1.10 -13.87 -13.51
CA THR A 66 0.83 -13.21 -12.22
C THR A 66 1.15 -11.71 -12.26
N GLY A 67 2.01 -11.27 -13.17
CA GLY A 67 2.54 -9.90 -13.17
C GLY A 67 3.55 -9.63 -12.04
N LEU A 68 3.98 -10.67 -11.33
CA LEU A 68 4.92 -10.58 -10.21
C LEU A 68 6.33 -10.99 -10.66
N LEU A 69 7.32 -10.55 -9.91
CA LEU A 69 8.72 -10.91 -10.12
C LEU A 69 9.16 -12.03 -9.19
N LEU A 70 10.11 -12.83 -9.66
CA LEU A 70 10.78 -13.84 -8.86
C LEU A 70 11.58 -13.17 -7.73
N ASN A 71 11.37 -13.65 -6.53
CA ASN A 71 12.05 -13.19 -5.32
C ASN A 71 12.37 -14.38 -4.40
N VAL A 72 13.00 -14.11 -3.26
CA VAL A 72 13.28 -15.05 -2.17
C VAL A 72 12.27 -14.83 -1.03
N GLY A 73 12.08 -15.81 -0.16
CA GLY A 73 11.25 -15.66 1.04
C GLY A 73 10.05 -16.60 1.11
N GLY A 74 10.07 -17.77 0.48
CA GLY A 74 9.04 -18.80 0.69
C GLY A 74 9.36 -19.74 1.86
N TYR A 75 9.14 -21.03 1.68
CA TYR A 75 9.57 -22.10 2.58
C TYR A 75 11.05 -21.94 2.97
N TRP A 76 11.40 -22.14 4.25
CA TRP A 76 12.70 -21.82 4.85
C TRP A 76 13.14 -20.36 4.79
N GLY A 77 12.36 -19.45 4.20
CA GLY A 77 12.82 -18.12 3.82
C GLY A 77 13.78 -18.12 2.64
N THR A 78 14.22 -19.28 2.13
CA THR A 78 15.20 -19.41 1.03
C THR A 78 14.64 -20.12 -0.21
N HIS A 79 13.41 -20.64 -0.14
CA HIS A 79 12.68 -21.09 -1.32
C HIS A 79 12.26 -19.87 -2.15
N VAL A 80 12.27 -20.02 -3.47
CA VAL A 80 11.79 -18.97 -4.38
C VAL A 80 10.33 -18.63 -4.11
N SER A 81 9.99 -17.36 -4.30
CA SER A 81 8.66 -16.82 -4.19
C SER A 81 8.37 -15.87 -5.34
N LEU A 82 7.11 -15.50 -5.53
CA LEU A 82 6.68 -14.40 -6.38
C LEU A 82 6.28 -13.22 -5.49
N GLN A 83 6.81 -12.04 -5.79
CA GLN A 83 6.60 -10.79 -5.05
C GLN A 83 6.48 -9.59 -6.01
N GLU A 84 6.11 -8.44 -5.47
CA GLU A 84 5.87 -7.21 -6.23
C GLU A 84 7.16 -6.59 -6.82
N TYR A 85 8.31 -6.81 -6.17
CA TYR A 85 9.64 -6.48 -6.70
C TYR A 85 10.47 -7.75 -6.87
N GLY A 86 11.41 -7.69 -7.82
CA GLY A 86 12.29 -8.82 -8.15
C GLY A 86 13.59 -8.78 -7.38
N MET A 87 14.11 -9.95 -7.01
CA MET A 87 15.50 -10.04 -6.55
C MET A 87 16.46 -9.88 -7.74
N PRO A 88 17.57 -9.14 -7.58
CA PRO A 88 18.60 -9.06 -8.60
C PRO A 88 19.33 -10.40 -8.71
N LEU A 89 19.44 -10.92 -9.93
CA LEU A 89 20.12 -12.17 -10.25
C LEU A 89 21.25 -11.94 -11.24
N TRP A 90 22.32 -12.72 -11.16
CA TRP A 90 23.26 -12.85 -12.28
C TRP A 90 23.26 -14.29 -12.81
N VAL A 91 23.87 -14.49 -13.96
CA VAL A 91 23.92 -15.81 -14.60
C VAL A 91 25.35 -16.28 -14.81
N TYR A 92 25.54 -17.59 -14.74
CA TYR A 92 26.78 -18.29 -15.04
C TYR A 92 26.45 -19.58 -15.78
N ALA A 93 27.24 -19.93 -16.79
CA ALA A 93 27.15 -21.22 -17.47
C ALA A 93 28.23 -22.19 -16.98
N ASP A 94 27.84 -23.40 -16.61
CA ASP A 94 28.81 -24.46 -16.30
C ASP A 94 29.47 -25.03 -17.58
N GLY A 95 30.45 -25.92 -17.41
CA GLY A 95 31.17 -26.55 -18.53
C GLY A 95 30.29 -27.42 -19.44
N ASP A 96 29.06 -27.75 -19.03
CA ASP A 96 28.09 -28.53 -19.78
C ASP A 96 26.99 -27.65 -20.42
N GLY A 97 27.06 -26.33 -20.25
CA GLY A 97 26.16 -25.35 -20.86
C GLY A 97 24.87 -25.06 -20.08
N TRP A 98 24.78 -25.47 -18.82
CA TRP A 98 23.63 -25.15 -17.97
C TRP A 98 23.70 -23.74 -17.42
N ILE A 99 22.58 -23.03 -17.43
CA ILE A 99 22.49 -21.68 -16.88
C ILE A 99 22.15 -21.77 -15.40
N HIS A 100 23.00 -21.18 -14.56
CA HIS A 100 22.77 -21.02 -13.14
C HIS A 100 22.43 -19.57 -12.85
N PHE A 101 21.20 -19.31 -12.39
CA PHE A 101 20.83 -18.01 -11.82
C PHE A 101 21.36 -17.93 -10.40
N GLN A 102 21.98 -16.82 -10.03
CA GLN A 102 22.67 -16.66 -8.75
C GLN A 102 22.24 -15.39 -8.02
N GLN A 103 22.28 -15.43 -6.69
CA GLN A 103 21.94 -14.34 -5.78
C GLN A 103 23.02 -14.19 -4.69
N ASP A 104 23.20 -12.96 -4.20
CA ASP A 104 24.06 -12.66 -3.06
C ASP A 104 23.32 -13.04 -1.75
N ILE A 105 23.76 -14.11 -1.09
CA ILE A 105 23.13 -14.72 0.10
C ILE A 105 24.20 -15.06 1.13
N ASP A 106 23.83 -15.05 2.41
CA ASP A 106 24.68 -15.52 3.51
C ASP A 106 24.97 -17.00 3.39
N LYS A 107 26.26 -17.33 3.32
CA LYS A 107 26.71 -18.71 3.51
C LYS A 107 26.82 -18.95 5.01
N GLN A 108 25.81 -19.55 5.64
CA GLN A 108 25.84 -19.80 7.09
C GLN A 108 26.94 -20.79 7.48
N SER A 109 27.46 -21.60 6.55
CA SER A 109 28.74 -22.28 6.72
C SER A 109 29.39 -22.74 5.41
N ALA A 110 30.71 -22.92 5.41
CA ALA A 110 31.46 -23.53 4.29
C ALA A 110 31.27 -25.06 4.16
N SER A 111 30.51 -25.70 5.08
CA SER A 111 30.44 -27.16 5.22
C SER A 111 29.07 -27.77 4.89
N SER A 112 28.04 -26.96 4.64
CA SER A 112 26.65 -27.41 4.48
C SER A 112 26.10 -27.37 3.06
N GLY A 113 26.92 -27.25 2.01
CA GLY A 113 26.40 -27.30 0.64
C GLY A 113 25.32 -26.23 0.33
N GLU A 114 25.40 -25.16 1.11
CA GLU A 114 24.82 -23.85 0.90
C GLU A 114 25.72 -23.11 -0.10
N GLY A 115 25.09 -22.44 -1.06
CA GLY A 115 25.77 -21.68 -2.11
C GLY A 115 25.00 -20.42 -2.45
N CYS A 116 25.10 -19.99 -3.69
CA CYS A 116 24.49 -18.76 -4.19
C CYS A 116 23.54 -19.01 -5.38
N SER A 117 23.28 -20.29 -5.71
CA SER A 117 22.59 -20.65 -6.95
C SER A 117 21.13 -21.02 -6.68
N LEU A 118 20.27 -20.53 -7.56
CA LEU A 118 18.90 -20.94 -7.69
C LEU A 118 18.87 -22.34 -8.30
N GLU A 119 18.59 -23.35 -7.48
CA GLU A 119 18.59 -24.75 -7.90
C GLU A 119 17.36 -25.48 -7.42
N TYR A 120 16.91 -26.44 -8.24
CA TYR A 120 15.91 -27.41 -7.81
C TYR A 120 16.57 -28.45 -6.91
N PHE A 121 16.28 -28.41 -5.62
CA PHE A 121 16.68 -29.43 -4.67
C PHE A 121 15.67 -30.57 -4.66
N TYR A 122 16.18 -31.78 -4.89
CA TYR A 122 15.38 -32.99 -4.82
C TYR A 122 16.12 -34.11 -4.09
N LYS A 123 15.38 -34.81 -3.23
CA LYS A 123 15.81 -36.05 -2.58
C LYS A 123 14.72 -37.11 -2.66
N ASP A 124 15.06 -38.31 -3.11
CA ASP A 124 14.11 -39.43 -3.28
C ASP A 124 13.42 -39.81 -1.97
N SER A 125 14.13 -39.70 -0.84
CA SER A 125 13.58 -40.00 0.49
C SER A 125 12.55 -38.98 0.98
N ASN A 126 12.44 -37.80 0.34
CA ASN A 126 11.48 -36.77 0.71
C ASN A 126 10.09 -37.15 0.17
N THR A 127 9.45 -38.08 0.86
CA THR A 127 8.09 -38.57 0.55
C THR A 127 7.11 -38.21 1.67
N GLY A 128 5.80 -38.32 1.41
CA GLY A 128 4.77 -37.98 2.38
C GLY A 128 4.92 -36.53 2.88
N ASN A 129 4.90 -36.33 4.20
CA ASN A 129 5.06 -35.00 4.80
C ASN A 129 6.42 -34.35 4.49
N ALA A 130 7.47 -35.13 4.21
CA ALA A 130 8.78 -34.59 3.89
C ALA A 130 8.89 -34.07 2.45
N ALA A 131 7.90 -34.33 1.57
CA ALA A 131 7.91 -33.91 0.18
C ALA A 131 8.00 -32.38 -0.01
N VAL A 132 7.52 -31.62 0.97
CA VAL A 132 7.66 -30.15 0.99
C VAL A 132 9.12 -29.68 1.04
N ASN A 133 10.08 -30.54 1.39
CA ASN A 133 11.50 -30.21 1.34
C ASN A 133 12.07 -30.23 -0.09
N ASN A 134 11.38 -30.82 -1.07
CA ASN A 134 11.78 -30.75 -2.48
C ASN A 134 11.26 -29.45 -3.10
N GLY A 135 12.08 -28.71 -3.83
CA GLY A 135 11.67 -27.41 -4.37
C GLY A 135 12.82 -26.60 -4.93
N VAL A 136 12.56 -25.34 -5.25
CA VAL A 136 13.55 -24.44 -5.83
C VAL A 136 14.01 -23.47 -4.76
N PHE A 137 15.31 -23.44 -4.51
CA PHE A 137 15.92 -22.63 -3.46
C PHE A 137 17.08 -21.83 -4.02
N VAL A 138 17.33 -20.66 -3.44
CA VAL A 138 18.34 -19.69 -3.93
C VAL A 138 19.71 -19.83 -3.25
N ASP A 139 19.76 -20.56 -2.13
CA ASP A 139 20.92 -20.77 -1.24
C ASP A 139 21.65 -22.09 -1.55
N ARG A 140 21.58 -22.60 -2.77
CA ARG A 140 22.16 -23.92 -3.11
C ARG A 140 23.52 -23.78 -3.78
N ASP A 141 24.40 -24.74 -3.49
CA ASP A 141 25.67 -24.88 -4.19
C ASP A 141 25.48 -25.51 -5.58
N ILE A 142 26.45 -25.38 -6.48
CA ILE A 142 26.47 -26.11 -7.75
C ILE A 142 27.29 -27.39 -7.50
N TYR A 143 26.70 -28.42 -6.90
CA TYR A 143 27.49 -29.58 -6.48
C TYR A 143 28.17 -30.30 -7.64
N ASP A 144 29.45 -30.61 -7.44
CA ASP A 144 30.11 -31.71 -8.12
C ASP A 144 29.81 -33.04 -7.37
N THR A 145 29.22 -34.00 -8.09
CA THR A 145 29.28 -35.45 -7.84
C THR A 145 28.79 -36.10 -6.52
N LYS A 146 28.04 -35.44 -5.62
CA LYS A 146 27.38 -36.17 -4.50
C LYS A 146 26.11 -36.90 -4.96
N LYS A 147 26.12 -38.23 -4.85
CA LYS A 147 25.07 -39.16 -5.34
C LYS A 147 23.65 -38.97 -4.77
N THR A 148 23.44 -38.11 -3.78
CA THR A 148 22.18 -38.09 -2.99
C THR A 148 21.37 -36.80 -3.11
N VAL A 149 21.86 -35.77 -3.82
CA VAL A 149 21.17 -34.49 -4.03
C VAL A 149 21.33 -34.07 -5.48
N ILE A 150 20.21 -33.77 -6.13
CA ILE A 150 20.13 -33.50 -7.56
C ILE A 150 19.95 -32.01 -7.77
N GLN A 151 20.88 -31.37 -8.49
CA GLN A 151 20.87 -29.97 -8.93
C GLN A 151 21.61 -29.93 -10.29
N ARG A 152 21.12 -29.18 -11.28
CA ARG A 152 21.72 -29.19 -12.64
C ARG A 152 21.71 -27.84 -13.34
N GLY A 153 21.20 -26.78 -12.72
CA GLY A 153 20.94 -25.51 -13.41
C GLY A 153 19.72 -25.59 -14.33
N TRP A 154 19.61 -24.63 -15.24
CA TRP A 154 18.41 -24.34 -16.01
C TRP A 154 18.66 -24.30 -17.51
N THR A 155 17.62 -24.63 -18.27
CA THR A 155 17.50 -24.41 -19.71
C THR A 155 16.36 -23.43 -19.97
N ILE A 156 16.54 -22.56 -20.96
CA ILE A 156 15.56 -21.56 -21.40
C ILE A 156 15.02 -21.98 -22.78
N GLU A 157 13.71 -22.12 -22.89
CA GLU A 157 12.99 -22.55 -24.10
C GLU A 157 12.07 -21.41 -24.58
N PRO A 158 12.37 -20.74 -25.72
CA PRO A 158 11.49 -19.72 -26.28
C PRO A 158 10.12 -20.28 -26.66
N ILE A 159 9.05 -19.52 -26.38
CA ILE A 159 7.69 -19.90 -26.80
C ILE A 159 7.32 -19.37 -28.19
N GLY A 160 8.21 -18.58 -28.83
CA GLY A 160 8.04 -18.07 -30.18
C GLY A 160 7.17 -16.81 -30.32
N ASP A 161 7.01 -16.03 -29.25
CA ASP A 161 6.29 -14.75 -29.29
C ASP A 161 7.21 -13.57 -29.69
N ALA A 162 6.62 -12.39 -29.88
CA ALA A 162 7.36 -11.17 -30.20
C ALA A 162 7.99 -10.50 -28.96
N LYS A 163 7.81 -11.04 -27.75
CA LYS A 163 8.23 -10.42 -26.48
C LYS A 163 9.40 -11.12 -25.80
N ASN A 164 10.01 -12.10 -26.47
CA ASN A 164 11.06 -12.95 -25.91
C ASN A 164 10.60 -13.63 -24.62
N THR A 165 9.42 -14.25 -24.65
CA THR A 165 8.89 -15.04 -23.54
C THR A 165 9.45 -16.47 -23.60
N PHE A 166 9.74 -17.03 -22.42
CA PHE A 166 10.37 -18.32 -22.26
C PHE A 166 9.60 -19.23 -21.31
N ARG A 167 9.81 -20.54 -21.47
CA ARG A 167 9.70 -21.51 -20.40
C ARG A 167 11.10 -21.81 -19.87
N ILE A 168 11.25 -21.82 -18.55
CA ILE A 168 12.53 -22.11 -17.90
C ILE A 168 12.36 -23.47 -17.21
N TYR A 169 13.23 -24.43 -17.49
CA TYR A 169 13.11 -25.77 -16.93
C TYR A 169 14.45 -26.36 -16.51
N THR A 170 14.38 -27.36 -15.63
CA THR A 170 15.50 -28.21 -15.23
C THR A 170 15.12 -29.68 -15.38
N TYR A 171 16.07 -30.58 -15.17
CA TYR A 171 15.85 -32.02 -15.15
C TYR A 171 16.19 -32.60 -13.80
N ARG A 172 15.36 -33.54 -13.34
CA ARG A 172 15.73 -34.37 -12.20
C ARG A 172 16.81 -35.39 -12.61
N ARG A 173 17.98 -35.36 -11.98
CA ARG A 173 19.15 -36.17 -12.31
C ARG A 173 19.15 -37.67 -11.95
N SER A 174 18.34 -38.27 -11.10
CA SER A 174 18.63 -39.60 -10.49
C SER A 174 19.98 -39.68 -9.73
N GLU A 175 20.01 -40.46 -8.64
CA GLU A 175 21.23 -40.66 -7.82
C GLU A 175 22.42 -41.25 -8.62
N ASN A 176 22.14 -41.92 -9.74
CA ASN A 176 23.13 -42.54 -10.63
C ASN A 176 23.61 -41.63 -11.76
N GLY A 177 23.13 -40.39 -11.84
CA GLY A 177 23.50 -39.42 -12.87
C GLY A 177 22.66 -39.47 -14.15
N TYR A 178 23.05 -38.64 -15.12
CA TYR A 178 22.39 -38.57 -16.43
C TYR A 178 22.88 -39.70 -17.34
N SER A 179 21.97 -40.57 -17.77
CA SER A 179 22.19 -41.55 -18.82
C SER A 179 21.97 -40.87 -20.18
N LYS A 180 22.88 -41.12 -21.14
CA LYS A 180 22.72 -40.65 -22.52
C LYS A 180 21.54 -41.33 -23.24
N SER A 181 20.98 -42.40 -22.69
CA SER A 181 19.91 -43.21 -23.29
C SER A 181 18.55 -43.09 -22.59
N THR A 182 18.46 -42.34 -21.49
CA THR A 182 17.20 -42.18 -20.74
C THR A 182 16.65 -40.76 -20.92
N PRO A 183 15.42 -40.58 -21.43
CA PRO A 183 14.77 -39.28 -21.42
C PRO A 183 14.43 -38.89 -19.97
N TYR A 184 14.71 -37.63 -19.62
CA TYR A 184 14.40 -37.07 -18.30
C TYR A 184 13.20 -36.13 -18.39
N ASP A 185 12.32 -36.19 -17.40
CA ASP A 185 11.17 -35.30 -17.33
C ASP A 185 11.61 -33.86 -17.05
N LYS A 186 10.99 -32.91 -17.75
CA LYS A 186 11.23 -31.48 -17.58
C LYS A 186 10.42 -30.94 -16.40
N TYR A 187 11.11 -30.32 -15.45
CA TYR A 187 10.50 -29.58 -14.35
C TYR A 187 10.56 -28.09 -14.67
N TYR A 188 9.41 -27.50 -14.95
CA TYR A 188 9.27 -26.11 -15.35
C TYR A 188 9.15 -25.18 -14.15
N LEU A 189 9.99 -24.16 -14.07
CA LEU A 189 9.82 -23.04 -13.15
C LEU A 189 8.48 -22.37 -13.45
N SER A 190 7.60 -22.28 -12.46
CA SER A 190 6.24 -21.78 -12.65
C SER A 190 5.68 -21.20 -11.37
N ALA A 191 4.79 -20.20 -11.54
CA ALA A 191 3.85 -19.82 -10.50
C ALA A 191 3.02 -21.05 -10.09
N ALA A 192 2.89 -21.28 -8.79
CA ALA A 192 2.06 -22.36 -8.25
C ALA A 192 0.56 -22.00 -8.35
N ALA A 193 -0.32 -22.99 -8.18
CA ALA A 193 -1.77 -22.76 -8.18
C ALA A 193 -2.21 -21.82 -7.05
N SER A 194 -1.65 -22.03 -5.86
CA SER A 194 -1.91 -21.21 -4.68
C SER A 194 -0.97 -20.01 -4.67
N GLN A 195 -1.54 -18.82 -4.46
CA GLN A 195 -0.82 -17.55 -4.36
C GLN A 195 -1.03 -16.92 -2.97
N GLY A 196 -0.28 -15.86 -2.66
CA GLY A 196 -0.36 -15.15 -1.39
C GLY A 196 0.42 -15.82 -0.27
N ASP A 197 -0.18 -15.89 0.93
CA ASP A 197 0.44 -16.43 2.14
C ASP A 197 0.48 -17.98 2.14
N VAL A 198 1.44 -18.52 1.39
CA VAL A 198 1.73 -19.95 1.31
C VAL A 198 3.23 -20.21 1.36
N ASP A 199 3.62 -21.41 1.77
CA ASP A 199 5.03 -21.81 1.78
C ASP A 199 5.66 -21.76 0.38
N LYS A 200 4.88 -22.06 -0.66
CA LYS A 200 5.35 -22.09 -2.05
C LYS A 200 4.30 -21.54 -3.00
N ASN A 201 4.45 -20.28 -3.39
CA ASN A 201 3.67 -19.65 -4.46
C ASN A 201 4.38 -19.74 -5.84
N CYS A 202 5.60 -20.25 -5.86
CA CYS A 202 6.44 -20.50 -7.02
C CYS A 202 7.20 -21.81 -6.81
N GLY A 203 7.69 -22.45 -7.86
CA GLY A 203 8.49 -23.67 -7.78
C GLY A 203 8.77 -24.27 -9.15
N ALA A 204 9.31 -25.48 -9.19
CA ALA A 204 9.48 -26.24 -10.43
C ALA A 204 8.58 -27.47 -10.43
N PHE A 205 7.82 -27.65 -11.51
CA PHE A 205 6.75 -28.65 -11.59
C PHE A 205 6.76 -29.39 -12.92
N LEU A 206 6.33 -30.65 -12.92
CA LEU A 206 6.01 -31.38 -14.13
C LEU A 206 4.73 -30.81 -14.76
N GLU A 207 4.55 -31.00 -16.06
CA GLU A 207 3.29 -30.65 -16.72
C GLU A 207 2.08 -31.39 -16.11
N THR A 208 2.32 -32.58 -15.57
CA THR A 208 1.34 -33.44 -14.91
C THR A 208 1.04 -33.03 -13.47
N ASP A 209 1.82 -32.14 -12.85
CA ASP A 209 1.67 -31.73 -11.44
C ASP A 209 0.51 -30.73 -11.28
N LYS A 210 -0.69 -31.12 -11.70
CA LYS A 210 -1.90 -30.32 -11.54
C LYS A 210 -2.38 -30.35 -10.08
N PRO A 211 -2.85 -29.23 -9.51
CA PRO A 211 -3.07 -27.94 -10.17
C PRO A 211 -1.83 -27.04 -10.21
N ASN A 212 -0.72 -27.39 -9.54
CA ASN A 212 0.44 -26.51 -9.35
C ASN A 212 1.09 -26.04 -10.65
N TYR A 213 1.11 -26.88 -11.68
CA TYR A 213 1.56 -26.48 -13.01
C TYR A 213 0.44 -25.93 -13.89
N SER A 214 0.70 -24.81 -14.56
CA SER A 214 -0.09 -24.32 -15.70
C SER A 214 0.82 -23.71 -16.75
N ASP A 215 0.48 -23.87 -18.02
CA ASP A 215 1.25 -23.34 -19.14
C ASP A 215 1.49 -21.84 -18.98
N ASP A 216 0.44 -21.06 -18.69
CA ASP A 216 0.54 -19.62 -18.44
C ASP A 216 1.43 -19.30 -17.24
N GLY A 217 1.33 -20.10 -16.17
CA GLY A 217 2.13 -19.91 -14.95
C GLY A 217 3.62 -20.19 -15.17
N SER A 218 3.97 -20.94 -16.21
CA SER A 218 5.34 -21.29 -16.58
C SER A 218 6.00 -20.30 -17.54
N GLN A 219 5.31 -19.24 -17.94
CA GLN A 219 5.81 -18.23 -18.88
C GLN A 219 6.54 -17.10 -18.15
N TRP A 220 7.79 -16.88 -18.56
CA TRP A 220 8.69 -15.89 -17.97
C TRP A 220 9.25 -14.93 -19.03
N ARG A 221 9.44 -13.68 -18.63
CA ARG A 221 10.32 -12.73 -19.33
C ARG A 221 11.49 -12.39 -18.44
N ILE A 222 12.66 -12.21 -19.06
CA ILE A 222 13.88 -11.83 -18.35
C ILE A 222 14.23 -10.41 -18.74
N PHE A 223 14.37 -9.53 -17.76
CA PHE A 223 14.76 -8.13 -17.98
C PHE A 223 16.13 -7.87 -17.38
N SER A 224 16.97 -7.07 -18.05
CA SER A 224 18.20 -6.58 -17.45
C SER A 224 17.96 -5.31 -16.62
N TYR A 225 18.82 -5.05 -15.64
CA TYR A 225 18.81 -3.78 -14.92
C TYR A 225 19.02 -2.61 -15.89
N GLU A 226 19.84 -2.75 -16.93
CA GLU A 226 20.00 -1.70 -17.93
C GLU A 226 18.67 -1.35 -18.64
N GLN A 227 17.82 -2.34 -18.96
CA GLN A 227 16.50 -2.06 -19.53
C GLN A 227 15.63 -1.24 -18.57
N LEU A 228 15.61 -1.59 -17.28
CA LEU A 228 14.87 -0.83 -16.26
C LEU A 228 15.44 0.57 -16.04
N TYR A 229 16.76 0.72 -16.09
CA TYR A 229 17.45 1.99 -15.99
C TYR A 229 17.15 2.91 -17.19
N ASN A 230 17.17 2.36 -18.41
CA ASN A 230 16.82 3.10 -19.62
C ASN A 230 15.34 3.48 -19.65
N LEU A 231 14.47 2.63 -19.09
CA LEU A 231 13.08 2.97 -18.85
C LEU A 231 12.95 4.18 -17.94
N GLN A 232 13.67 4.22 -16.80
CA GLN A 232 13.71 5.39 -15.92
C GLN A 232 14.16 6.67 -16.66
N LYS A 233 15.22 6.58 -17.47
CA LYS A 233 15.80 7.72 -18.19
C LYS A 233 14.84 8.32 -19.24
N ASN A 234 14.06 7.47 -19.90
CA ASN A 234 13.19 7.87 -21.01
C ASN A 234 11.75 8.18 -20.56
N SER A 235 11.51 8.35 -19.25
CA SER A 235 10.19 8.39 -18.59
C SER A 235 9.29 9.58 -18.96
N ILE A 236 8.92 9.68 -20.24
CA ILE A 236 7.77 10.42 -20.72
C ILE A 236 6.66 9.36 -20.92
N GLY A 237 5.94 9.00 -19.86
CA GLY A 237 4.70 8.21 -19.97
C GLY A 237 4.61 6.87 -19.23
N PHE A 238 5.09 6.76 -17.99
CA PHE A 238 4.63 5.66 -17.12
C PHE A 238 3.31 6.03 -16.47
N LYS A 239 2.35 5.10 -16.48
CA LYS A 239 1.06 5.21 -15.78
C LYS A 239 1.15 4.91 -14.27
N SER A 240 2.30 4.46 -13.81
CA SER A 240 2.60 4.15 -12.41
C SER A 240 4.08 4.41 -12.09
N SER A 241 4.42 4.46 -10.81
CA SER A 241 5.82 4.59 -10.39
C SER A 241 6.66 3.41 -10.87
N LEU A 242 7.90 3.66 -11.27
CA LEU A 242 8.88 2.61 -11.53
C LEU A 242 9.46 2.11 -10.20
N ASP A 243 9.23 0.85 -9.86
CA ASP A 243 9.78 0.25 -8.63
C ASP A 243 11.29 -0.08 -8.81
N LEU A 244 12.11 0.57 -8.00
CA LEU A 244 13.57 0.47 -7.96
C LEU A 244 14.05 -0.21 -6.67
N SER A 245 13.18 -0.96 -5.98
CA SER A 245 13.49 -1.57 -4.68
C SER A 245 14.63 -2.59 -4.74
N PHE A 246 14.94 -3.10 -5.94
CA PHE A 246 16.14 -3.91 -6.16
C PHE A 246 17.46 -3.15 -5.90
N LYS A 247 17.45 -1.81 -5.82
CA LYS A 247 18.60 -1.00 -5.40
C LYS A 247 18.76 -0.94 -3.88
N LEU A 248 17.79 -1.43 -3.12
CA LEU A 248 17.84 -1.43 -1.67
C LEU A 248 18.56 -2.67 -1.16
N GLU A 249 19.31 -2.49 -0.08
CA GLU A 249 20.05 -3.54 0.59
C GLU A 249 19.10 -4.24 1.59
N CYS A 250 18.80 -5.52 1.39
CA CYS A 250 17.90 -6.32 2.24
C CYS A 250 16.58 -5.61 2.67
N PRO A 251 15.73 -5.15 1.72
CA PRO A 251 14.56 -4.33 2.03
C PRO A 251 13.48 -5.01 2.88
N GLY A 252 13.42 -6.35 2.85
CA GLY A 252 12.47 -7.17 3.61
C GLY A 252 13.08 -7.94 4.79
N PHE A 253 14.30 -7.58 5.23
CA PHE A 253 15.01 -8.26 6.33
C PHE A 253 15.06 -9.79 6.21
N ASN A 254 15.07 -10.29 4.97
CA ASN A 254 14.92 -11.71 4.65
C ASN A 254 15.96 -12.55 5.39
N ARG A 255 15.55 -13.77 5.76
CA ARG A 255 16.42 -14.75 6.40
C ARG A 255 17.70 -14.94 5.58
N ASP A 256 18.85 -14.84 6.26
CA ASP A 256 20.17 -15.14 5.71
C ASP A 256 20.55 -14.25 4.51
N ASN A 257 20.09 -13.00 4.49
CA ASN A 257 20.49 -12.01 3.49
C ASN A 257 21.67 -11.16 3.98
N GLY A 258 22.80 -11.26 3.29
CA GLY A 258 24.07 -10.62 3.69
C GLY A 258 24.16 -9.14 3.52
N LYS A 259 23.17 -8.57 2.86
CA LYS A 259 22.99 -7.14 2.79
C LYS A 259 22.36 -6.56 4.05
N LEU A 260 22.01 -7.39 5.05
CA LEU A 260 21.55 -6.90 6.34
C LEU A 260 22.57 -5.93 6.98
N ASP A 261 23.88 -6.18 6.84
CA ASP A 261 24.97 -5.33 7.37
C ASP A 261 24.97 -3.88 6.88
N ASN A 262 24.29 -3.62 5.77
CA ASN A 262 24.19 -2.30 5.18
C ASN A 262 23.14 -1.43 5.90
N TRP A 263 22.23 -2.06 6.66
CA TRP A 263 21.38 -1.33 7.60
C TRP A 263 22.19 -0.89 8.82
N LYS A 264 21.73 0.19 9.45
CA LYS A 264 22.35 0.78 10.63
C LYS A 264 21.30 1.03 11.69
N THR A 265 21.69 0.86 12.95
CA THR A 265 20.91 1.24 14.12
C THR A 265 21.48 2.53 14.72
N ALA A 266 20.62 3.34 15.31
CA ALA A 266 21.02 4.49 16.12
C ALA A 266 20.21 4.52 17.40
N VAL A 267 20.86 4.44 18.56
CA VAL A 267 20.22 4.55 19.87
C VAL A 267 20.26 6.00 20.33
N TYR A 268 19.14 6.57 20.78
CA TYR A 268 19.09 7.99 21.20
C TYR A 268 19.38 8.24 22.68
N LYS A 269 19.52 7.16 23.47
CA LYS A 269 19.82 7.23 24.89
C LYS A 269 20.86 6.17 25.27
N ASP A 270 21.96 6.62 25.87
CA ASP A 270 22.99 5.73 26.41
C ASP A 270 22.41 4.83 27.51
N GLY A 271 22.75 3.54 27.47
CA GLY A 271 22.26 2.55 28.43
C GLY A 271 20.77 2.23 28.31
N ALA A 272 20.12 2.51 27.18
CA ALA A 272 18.75 2.06 26.92
C ALA A 272 18.63 0.53 27.04
N THR A 273 17.53 0.06 27.65
CA THR A 273 17.31 -1.37 27.94
C THR A 273 16.39 -2.07 26.94
N GLY A 274 15.75 -1.33 26.03
CA GLY A 274 15.01 -1.90 24.91
C GLY A 274 15.93 -2.35 23.78
N SER A 275 15.34 -2.87 22.72
CA SER A 275 16.05 -3.57 21.65
C SER A 275 15.55 -3.21 20.27
N PHE A 276 16.47 -3.24 19.30
CA PHE A 276 16.17 -3.45 17.89
C PHE A 276 16.15 -4.97 17.66
N ARG A 277 15.21 -5.48 16.87
CA ARG A 277 15.15 -6.92 16.56
C ARG A 277 15.00 -7.13 15.06
N PHE A 278 15.72 -8.10 14.52
CA PHE A 278 15.66 -8.50 13.11
C PHE A 278 15.48 -10.02 13.03
N GLY A 279 14.36 -10.50 12.50
CA GLY A 279 14.07 -11.92 12.32
C GLY A 279 12.67 -12.32 12.76
N LEU A 280 12.58 -13.35 13.60
CA LEU A 280 11.33 -13.89 14.15
C LEU A 280 11.25 -13.71 15.67
N GLU A 281 10.05 -13.76 16.25
CA GLU A 281 9.78 -13.56 17.67
C GLU A 281 10.61 -14.48 18.58
N LYS A 282 10.86 -15.74 18.16
CA LYS A 282 11.69 -16.69 18.93
C LYS A 282 13.11 -16.88 18.38
N ARG A 283 13.50 -16.11 17.35
CA ARG A 283 14.79 -16.24 16.67
C ARG A 283 15.16 -14.93 15.95
N TYR A 284 15.93 -14.07 16.62
CA TYR A 284 16.26 -12.74 16.07
C TYR A 284 17.68 -12.30 16.42
N LYS A 285 18.16 -11.33 15.64
CA LYS A 285 19.39 -10.54 15.87
C LYS A 285 19.01 -9.21 16.52
N THR A 286 19.92 -8.64 17.31
CA THR A 286 19.75 -7.35 18.00
C THR A 286 20.44 -6.18 17.33
N ASP A 287 21.26 -6.49 16.32
CA ASP A 287 21.87 -5.53 15.40
C ASP A 287 21.73 -6.10 13.97
N PRO A 288 21.72 -5.26 12.92
CA PRO A 288 21.65 -5.73 11.55
C PRO A 288 23.04 -6.19 11.14
N GLN A 289 23.35 -7.44 11.50
CA GLN A 289 24.67 -8.05 11.30
C GLN A 289 24.59 -9.42 10.62
N HIS A 290 25.59 -9.78 9.83
CA HIS A 290 25.73 -11.00 9.05
C HIS A 290 26.43 -12.06 9.92
N GLU A 291 25.81 -12.35 11.06
CA GLU A 291 26.27 -13.36 12.01
C GLU A 291 25.11 -14.25 12.50
N SER A 292 25.43 -15.16 13.43
CA SER A 292 24.44 -15.98 14.13
C SER A 292 23.44 -15.14 14.93
N TYR A 293 22.26 -15.72 15.19
CA TYR A 293 21.23 -15.10 16.02
C TYR A 293 21.71 -14.84 17.46
N ASP A 294 21.47 -13.62 17.95
CA ASP A 294 21.71 -13.20 19.34
C ASP A 294 20.72 -13.87 20.30
N TYR A 295 19.45 -13.93 19.89
CA TYR A 295 18.40 -14.58 20.66
C TYR A 295 17.99 -15.92 20.04
N LYS A 296 18.11 -16.99 20.85
CA LYS A 296 17.75 -18.37 20.49
C LYS A 296 16.71 -18.89 21.48
N GLY A 297 15.45 -18.51 21.28
CA GLY A 297 14.34 -18.91 22.15
C GLY A 297 13.96 -20.38 22.02
N SER A 298 13.03 -20.83 22.87
CA SER A 298 12.37 -22.14 22.76
C SER A 298 11.01 -21.99 22.09
N VAL A 299 10.64 -22.97 21.27
CA VAL A 299 9.34 -23.05 20.59
C VAL A 299 8.50 -24.24 21.07
N THR A 300 8.91 -24.99 22.09
CA THR A 300 8.27 -26.26 22.52
C THR A 300 6.78 -26.17 22.88
N SER A 301 6.25 -24.96 23.06
CA SER A 301 4.82 -24.69 23.30
C SER A 301 4.34 -23.46 22.53
N TYR A 302 4.99 -23.12 21.41
CA TYR A 302 4.64 -21.95 20.63
C TYR A 302 3.56 -22.28 19.61
N THR A 303 2.38 -21.68 19.79
CA THR A 303 1.27 -21.79 18.85
C THR A 303 1.22 -20.57 17.97
N PHE A 304 1.27 -20.77 16.67
CA PHE A 304 1.14 -19.72 15.68
C PHE A 304 0.09 -20.08 14.64
N ASN A 305 -0.92 -19.23 14.49
CA ASN A 305 -2.04 -19.43 13.56
C ASN A 305 -2.68 -20.84 13.66
N GLY A 306 -2.85 -21.34 14.89
CA GLY A 306 -3.41 -22.66 15.17
C GLY A 306 -2.44 -23.85 14.99
N THR A 307 -1.22 -23.61 14.55
CA THR A 307 -0.17 -24.65 14.42
C THR A 307 0.75 -24.61 15.64
N ASN A 308 0.99 -25.78 16.24
CA ASN A 308 1.93 -25.93 17.35
C ASN A 308 3.29 -26.32 16.80
N TYR A 309 4.28 -25.46 17.01
CA TYR A 309 5.66 -25.78 16.72
C TYR A 309 6.25 -26.52 17.92
N THR A 310 7.00 -27.59 17.66
CA THR A 310 7.66 -28.38 18.72
C THR A 310 9.17 -28.45 18.55
N SER A 311 9.67 -27.98 17.39
CA SER A 311 11.11 -27.88 17.10
C SER A 311 11.43 -26.56 16.42
N MET A 312 12.64 -26.04 16.68
CA MET A 312 13.13 -24.80 16.08
C MET A 312 13.33 -24.92 14.56
N ASN A 313 13.58 -26.14 14.06
CA ASN A 313 13.67 -26.39 12.63
C ASN A 313 12.31 -26.16 11.97
N ASP A 314 11.27 -26.83 12.46
CA ASP A 314 9.90 -26.69 11.94
C ASP A 314 9.41 -25.22 11.98
N TYR A 315 9.68 -24.53 13.09
CA TYR A 315 9.39 -23.11 13.25
C TYR A 315 10.06 -22.25 12.15
N GLN A 316 11.38 -22.32 12.01
CA GLN A 316 12.10 -21.51 11.01
C GLN A 316 11.73 -21.91 9.58
N THR A 317 11.42 -23.18 9.36
CA THR A 317 11.05 -23.72 8.06
C THR A 317 9.75 -23.10 7.53
N HIS A 318 8.73 -22.95 8.38
CA HIS A 318 7.43 -22.42 7.95
C HIS A 318 7.29 -20.91 8.18
N LEU A 319 7.99 -20.33 9.16
CA LEU A 319 7.92 -18.91 9.47
C LEU A 319 9.08 -18.10 8.87
N GLY A 320 10.07 -18.74 8.23
CA GLY A 320 11.22 -18.06 7.60
C GLY A 320 10.85 -16.96 6.60
N LYS A 321 9.65 -17.04 6.02
CA LYS A 321 9.06 -16.04 5.13
C LYS A 321 8.51 -14.77 5.81
N TYR A 322 8.39 -14.79 7.13
CA TYR A 322 7.82 -13.68 7.92
C TYR A 322 8.90 -12.92 8.69
N TYR A 323 10.16 -12.99 8.25
CA TYR A 323 11.22 -12.19 8.86
C TYR A 323 10.88 -10.72 8.68
N CYS A 324 11.01 -9.95 9.75
CA CYS A 324 10.84 -8.49 9.72
C CYS A 324 11.67 -7.85 10.82
N ALA A 325 11.52 -6.54 11.03
CA ALA A 325 12.24 -5.81 12.06
C ALA A 325 11.29 -5.09 13.02
N ASP A 326 11.74 -4.90 14.27
CA ASP A 326 11.03 -4.07 15.23
C ASP A 326 11.94 -3.26 16.15
N ILE A 327 11.35 -2.20 16.72
CA ILE A 327 11.92 -1.39 17.79
C ILE A 327 11.00 -1.54 19.00
N LYS A 328 11.54 -2.11 20.08
CA LYS A 328 10.78 -2.46 21.28
C LYS A 328 11.39 -1.82 22.51
N ASN A 329 10.59 -1.03 23.23
CA ASN A 329 10.96 -0.37 24.49
C ASN A 329 12.24 0.47 24.43
N THR A 330 12.58 1.02 23.26
CA THR A 330 13.74 1.91 23.07
C THR A 330 13.41 3.06 22.10
N ARG A 331 14.25 4.10 22.10
CA ARG A 331 14.20 5.23 21.16
C ARG A 331 15.42 5.16 20.25
N GLY A 332 15.20 5.37 18.96
CA GLY A 332 16.26 5.26 17.98
C GLY A 332 15.79 5.16 16.55
N ALA A 333 16.66 4.72 15.65
CA ALA A 333 16.34 4.53 14.24
C ALA A 333 16.99 3.27 13.66
N VAL A 334 16.33 2.69 12.66
CA VAL A 334 16.88 1.70 11.72
C VAL A 334 16.84 2.31 10.34
N TYR A 335 17.98 2.38 9.65
CA TYR A 335 18.09 3.11 8.39
C TYR A 335 19.18 2.55 7.47
N GLN A 336 19.09 2.88 6.18
CA GLN A 336 20.13 2.68 5.18
C GLN A 336 20.25 3.90 4.26
N VAL A 337 21.25 3.91 3.39
CA VAL A 337 21.45 4.95 2.37
C VAL A 337 21.42 4.30 0.99
N VAL A 338 20.59 4.82 0.09
CA VAL A 338 20.55 4.40 -1.31
C VAL A 338 21.04 5.53 -2.22
N HIS A 339 21.87 5.18 -3.20
CA HIS A 339 22.28 6.08 -4.26
C HIS A 339 21.32 6.02 -5.45
N VAL A 340 20.93 7.18 -5.97
CA VAL A 340 20.12 7.30 -7.18
C VAL A 340 20.81 8.21 -8.20
N ASP A 341 20.92 7.75 -9.44
CA ASP A 341 21.66 8.42 -10.50
C ASP A 341 20.87 9.57 -11.17
N HIS A 342 19.55 9.58 -10.98
CA HIS A 342 18.64 10.50 -11.66
C HIS A 342 17.92 11.39 -10.67
N GLY A 343 17.76 12.67 -11.04
CA GLY A 343 16.84 13.56 -10.35
C GLY A 343 15.37 13.17 -10.58
N GLY A 344 14.50 13.71 -9.75
CA GLY A 344 13.06 13.47 -9.83
C GLY A 344 12.42 13.20 -8.47
N SER A 345 11.17 12.75 -8.52
CA SER A 345 10.39 12.42 -7.33
C SER A 345 10.55 10.94 -6.99
N TYR A 346 11.05 10.65 -5.79
CA TYR A 346 11.20 9.29 -5.27
C TYR A 346 10.29 9.11 -4.06
N VAL A 347 9.55 8.01 -4.03
CA VAL A 347 8.71 7.60 -2.91
C VAL A 347 9.44 6.49 -2.17
N ILE A 348 9.69 6.70 -0.88
CA ILE A 348 10.09 5.63 0.02
C ILE A 348 8.83 5.10 0.68
N GLU A 349 8.58 3.81 0.54
CA GLU A 349 7.48 3.12 1.21
C GLU A 349 8.00 2.07 2.19
N CYS A 350 7.20 1.76 3.20
CA CYS A 350 7.46 0.66 4.13
C CYS A 350 6.16 0.20 4.77
N LYS A 351 6.00 -1.12 4.93
CA LYS A 351 4.93 -1.69 5.75
C LYS A 351 5.29 -1.51 7.21
N ALA A 352 4.51 -0.72 7.96
CA ALA A 352 4.79 -0.48 9.37
C ALA A 352 3.54 -0.10 10.16
N TYR A 353 3.54 -0.49 11.44
CA TYR A 353 2.59 0.04 12.42
C TYR A 353 3.21 0.13 13.81
N SER A 354 2.61 0.96 14.66
CA SER A 354 3.10 1.28 15.99
C SER A 354 1.97 1.54 16.97
N ASN A 355 2.22 1.31 18.26
CA ASN A 355 1.34 1.77 19.34
C ASN A 355 1.76 3.13 19.91
N THR A 356 2.74 3.79 19.30
CA THR A 356 3.23 5.11 19.67
C THR A 356 3.26 6.03 18.46
N ASN A 357 2.81 7.27 18.62
CA ASN A 357 2.86 8.28 17.55
C ASN A 357 4.27 8.87 17.34
N LYS A 358 5.24 8.40 18.10
CA LYS A 358 6.66 8.78 17.99
C LYS A 358 7.38 8.03 16.86
N ALA A 359 6.77 6.97 16.36
CA ALA A 359 7.28 6.16 15.27
C ALA A 359 6.99 6.83 13.92
N LYS A 360 8.04 7.08 13.14
CA LYS A 360 7.96 7.77 11.86
C LYS A 360 8.79 7.04 10.80
N LEU A 361 8.23 6.88 9.62
CA LEU A 361 9.00 6.63 8.40
C LEU A 361 9.62 7.97 7.99
N PHE A 362 10.89 7.96 7.66
CA PHE A 362 11.60 9.16 7.23
C PHE A 362 12.44 8.91 5.99
N ALA A 363 12.70 9.98 5.26
CA ALA A 363 13.70 10.02 4.20
C ALA A 363 14.31 11.42 4.10
N VAL A 364 15.60 11.50 3.79
CA VAL A 364 16.36 12.76 3.75
C VAL A 364 17.50 12.66 2.74
N LEU A 365 17.84 13.77 2.09
CA LEU A 365 19.00 13.82 1.20
C LEU A 365 20.28 14.11 1.99
N LEU A 366 21.36 13.43 1.61
CA LEU A 366 22.69 13.73 2.12
C LEU A 366 23.37 14.79 1.25
N LYS A 367 24.25 15.62 1.86
CA LYS A 367 25.05 16.61 1.12
C LYS A 367 26.08 15.94 0.22
N GLU A 368 26.66 14.84 0.69
CA GLU A 368 27.54 13.99 -0.09
C GLU A 368 26.70 13.16 -1.07
N THR A 369 26.99 13.31 -2.37
CA THR A 369 26.23 12.68 -3.45
C THR A 369 26.93 11.46 -4.06
N GLN A 370 28.14 11.12 -3.62
CA GLN A 370 28.90 9.99 -4.15
C GLN A 370 28.30 8.65 -3.72
N GLU A 371 28.21 7.69 -4.64
CA GLU A 371 27.78 6.32 -4.32
C GLU A 371 28.70 5.70 -3.26
N GLY A 372 28.11 4.94 -2.32
CA GLY A 372 28.84 4.31 -1.22
C GLY A 372 29.07 5.20 0.00
N THR A 373 28.63 6.46 -0.02
CA THR A 373 28.63 7.31 1.18
C THR A 373 27.71 6.73 2.27
N THR A 374 28.23 6.68 3.50
CA THR A 374 27.48 6.31 4.71
C THR A 374 27.35 7.45 5.71
N ASN A 375 27.87 8.65 5.39
CA ASN A 375 27.84 9.82 6.26
C ASN A 375 26.44 10.46 6.33
N TYR A 376 25.63 10.01 7.29
CA TYR A 376 24.27 10.52 7.53
C TYR A 376 24.22 11.79 8.40
N LYS A 377 25.36 12.35 8.82
CA LYS A 377 25.40 13.54 9.70
C LYS A 377 25.17 14.84 8.93
N GLU A 378 25.49 14.86 7.65
CA GLU A 378 25.38 16.03 6.80
C GLU A 378 24.23 15.88 5.81
N ILE A 379 23.09 16.47 6.16
CA ILE A 379 21.88 16.44 5.34
C ILE A 379 21.68 17.73 4.56
N VAL A 380 20.99 17.65 3.42
CA VAL A 380 20.52 18.84 2.71
C VAL A 380 19.41 19.49 3.52
N ASP A 381 19.56 20.77 3.83
CA ASP A 381 18.59 21.51 4.64
C ASP A 381 17.21 21.51 3.96
N GLY A 382 16.15 21.27 4.74
CA GLY A 382 14.78 21.19 4.23
C GLY A 382 14.44 19.91 3.44
N SER A 383 15.38 18.99 3.25
CA SER A 383 15.12 17.72 2.52
C SER A 383 14.45 16.63 3.37
N LEU A 384 14.44 16.76 4.70
CA LEU A 384 13.84 15.76 5.59
C LEU A 384 12.33 15.67 5.37
N ARG A 385 11.86 14.45 5.12
CA ARG A 385 10.46 14.05 4.99
C ARG A 385 10.12 13.06 6.07
N GLU A 386 8.93 13.20 6.65
CA GLU A 386 8.47 12.27 7.69
C GLU A 386 6.96 12.08 7.63
N THR A 387 6.54 10.84 7.89
CA THR A 387 5.15 10.50 8.16
C THR A 387 5.08 9.66 9.43
N VAL A 388 4.05 9.87 10.25
CA VAL A 388 3.80 8.99 11.41
C VAL A 388 3.31 7.64 10.87
N VAL A 389 4.00 6.57 11.25
CA VAL A 389 3.59 5.23 10.80
C VAL A 389 2.21 4.89 11.37
N MET A 390 1.50 3.97 10.73
CA MET A 390 0.15 3.62 11.16
C MET A 390 0.03 3.25 12.63
N GLN A 391 -1.04 3.74 13.24
CA GLN A 391 -1.27 3.60 14.67
C GLN A 391 -2.24 2.45 14.97
N THR A 392 -1.84 1.52 15.83
CA THR A 392 -2.67 0.37 16.24
C THR A 392 -3.96 0.80 16.93
N ALA A 393 -4.00 2.00 17.52
CA ALA A 393 -5.20 2.61 18.08
C ALA A 393 -6.33 2.82 17.04
N ASN A 394 -5.98 2.93 15.76
CA ASN A 394 -6.94 3.08 14.66
C ASN A 394 -7.42 1.73 14.09
N MET A 395 -6.80 0.61 14.48
CA MET A 395 -7.21 -0.73 14.09
C MET A 395 -8.47 -1.17 14.83
N SER A 396 -9.29 -2.00 14.18
CA SER A 396 -10.44 -2.63 14.86
C SER A 396 -9.99 -3.60 15.96
N GLN A 397 -10.86 -3.90 16.93
CA GLN A 397 -10.54 -4.90 17.97
C GLN A 397 -10.25 -6.29 17.38
N THR A 398 -10.97 -6.67 16.32
CA THR A 398 -10.74 -7.93 15.59
C THR A 398 -9.36 -7.96 14.96
N GLU A 399 -8.95 -6.86 14.34
CA GLU A 399 -7.64 -6.70 13.70
C GLU A 399 -6.51 -6.69 14.73
N GLN A 400 -6.65 -5.94 15.83
CA GLN A 400 -5.66 -5.96 16.91
C GLN A 400 -5.48 -7.36 17.52
N LYS A 401 -6.58 -8.11 17.68
CA LYS A 401 -6.52 -9.50 18.15
C LYS A 401 -5.87 -10.43 17.12
N LYS A 402 -6.20 -10.28 15.83
CA LYS A 402 -5.60 -11.04 14.73
C LYS A 402 -4.09 -10.84 14.66
N LEU A 403 -3.62 -9.62 14.91
CA LEU A 403 -2.20 -9.23 14.85
C LEU A 403 -1.48 -9.38 16.19
N HIS A 404 -2.15 -9.90 17.23
CA HIS A 404 -1.55 -10.11 18.55
C HIS A 404 -0.86 -8.84 19.11
N ILE A 405 -1.48 -7.67 18.92
CA ILE A 405 -0.89 -6.36 19.28
C ILE A 405 -0.54 -6.28 20.76
N SER A 406 -1.37 -6.84 21.65
CA SER A 406 -1.12 -6.84 23.10
C SER A 406 0.08 -7.70 23.50
N GLU A 407 0.42 -8.71 22.70
CA GLU A 407 1.59 -9.58 22.92
C GLU A 407 2.84 -9.03 22.23
N GLN A 408 2.67 -8.06 21.32
CA GLN A 408 3.73 -7.48 20.50
C GLN A 408 4.51 -8.56 19.73
N ASN A 409 3.77 -9.49 19.15
CA ASN A 409 4.33 -10.67 18.52
C ASN A 409 4.73 -10.36 17.06
N MET A 410 6.04 -10.40 16.81
CA MET A 410 6.63 -10.05 15.52
C MET A 410 6.25 -11.03 14.39
N ASP A 411 6.00 -12.31 14.70
CA ASP A 411 5.64 -13.31 13.67
C ASP A 411 4.29 -13.00 13.03
N TYR A 412 3.33 -12.48 13.81
CA TYR A 412 2.01 -12.10 13.29
C TYR A 412 2.09 -10.83 12.43
N ALA A 413 3.00 -9.92 12.76
CA ALA A 413 3.31 -8.76 11.94
C ALA A 413 3.90 -9.17 10.60
N GLY A 414 4.98 -9.96 10.63
CA GLY A 414 5.65 -10.46 9.43
C GLY A 414 4.72 -11.28 8.53
N LYS A 415 3.82 -12.09 9.11
CA LYS A 415 2.79 -12.79 8.33
C LYS A 415 1.84 -11.84 7.61
N GLU A 416 1.36 -10.81 8.30
CA GLU A 416 0.46 -9.85 7.67
C GLU A 416 1.18 -9.02 6.60
N PHE A 417 2.45 -8.67 6.81
CA PHE A 417 3.26 -7.98 5.82
C PHE A 417 3.55 -8.84 4.58
N TYR A 418 3.91 -10.11 4.77
CA TYR A 418 4.15 -11.05 3.68
C TYR A 418 2.86 -11.35 2.88
N GLY A 419 1.76 -11.59 3.59
CA GLY A 419 0.51 -12.08 3.00
C GLY A 419 -0.48 -11.02 2.52
N SER A 420 -0.24 -9.74 2.81
CA SER A 420 -1.20 -8.67 2.50
C SER A 420 -0.55 -7.39 2.00
N HIS A 421 -1.27 -6.69 1.12
CA HIS A 421 -0.93 -5.34 0.68
C HIS A 421 -1.52 -4.29 1.62
N LYS A 422 -1.14 -4.34 2.89
CA LYS A 422 -1.62 -3.43 3.93
C LYS A 422 -0.46 -2.81 4.69
N TYR A 423 -0.78 -1.74 5.40
CA TYR A 423 0.13 -1.03 6.30
C TYR A 423 1.28 -0.27 5.62
N PHE A 424 1.15 0.07 4.34
CA PHE A 424 2.09 0.97 3.64
C PHE A 424 2.02 2.40 4.17
N ASN A 425 3.18 2.89 4.59
CA ASN A 425 3.44 4.28 4.89
C ASN A 425 4.41 4.78 3.83
N SER A 426 4.25 6.04 3.41
CA SER A 426 5.06 6.60 2.33
C SER A 426 5.51 8.04 2.61
N VAL A 427 6.71 8.36 2.13
CA VAL A 427 7.26 9.73 2.10
C VAL A 427 7.84 10.01 0.71
N LEU A 428 7.65 11.22 0.20
CA LEU A 428 8.15 11.63 -1.11
C LEU A 428 9.33 12.59 -0.97
N VAL A 429 10.48 12.20 -1.52
CA VAL A 429 11.71 13.00 -1.57
C VAL A 429 11.92 13.51 -3.00
N GLN A 430 12.21 14.80 -3.11
CA GLN A 430 12.59 15.43 -4.37
C GLN A 430 14.10 15.43 -4.50
N VAL A 431 14.64 14.62 -5.41
CA VAL A 431 16.08 14.50 -5.68
C VAL A 431 16.47 15.50 -6.76
N PRO A 432 17.54 16.29 -6.55
CA PRO A 432 18.00 17.28 -7.52
C PRO A 432 18.51 16.65 -8.83
N GLU A 433 18.64 17.49 -9.86
CA GLU A 433 19.27 17.09 -11.12
C GLU A 433 20.69 16.53 -10.87
N GLY A 434 21.03 15.42 -11.54
CA GLY A 434 22.29 14.70 -11.33
C GLY A 434 22.24 13.61 -10.25
N GLY A 435 21.09 13.41 -9.59
CA GLY A 435 20.92 12.34 -8.61
C GLY A 435 21.41 12.71 -7.21
N GLY A 436 21.55 11.71 -6.35
CA GLY A 436 22.01 11.91 -4.97
C GLY A 436 21.84 10.69 -4.08
N ASN A 437 22.11 10.89 -2.79
CA ASN A 437 21.98 9.86 -1.77
C ASN A 437 20.78 10.14 -0.88
N ILE A 438 19.90 9.15 -0.76
CA ILE A 438 18.71 9.19 0.10
C ILE A 438 18.98 8.31 1.32
N CYS A 439 19.03 8.91 2.50
CA CYS A 439 19.02 8.20 3.77
C CYS A 439 17.56 8.03 4.23
N PHE A 440 17.13 6.80 4.50
CA PHE A 440 15.75 6.51 4.85
C PHE A 440 15.64 5.36 5.84
N GLY A 441 14.50 5.28 6.52
CA GLY A 441 14.24 4.22 7.49
C GLY A 441 13.10 4.54 8.43
N VAL A 442 13.01 3.78 9.53
CA VAL A 442 12.02 4.00 10.60
C VAL A 442 12.74 4.50 11.84
N ARG A 443 12.24 5.59 12.42
CA ARG A 443 12.71 6.14 13.69
C ARG A 443 11.59 6.19 14.73
N VAL A 444 11.94 6.02 16.00
CA VAL A 444 11.04 6.11 17.15
C VAL A 444 11.61 7.14 18.12
N GLY A 445 10.90 8.25 18.30
CA GLY A 445 11.37 9.39 19.09
C GLY A 445 12.51 10.14 18.40
N SER A 446 13.28 10.91 19.16
CA SER A 446 14.40 11.72 18.66
C SER A 446 15.49 11.83 19.72
N VAL A 447 16.61 12.50 19.42
CA VAL A 447 17.63 12.79 20.44
C VAL A 447 17.05 13.57 21.62
N THR A 448 16.10 14.48 21.38
CA THR A 448 15.38 15.22 22.44
C THR A 448 14.23 14.42 23.07
N ASP A 449 13.60 13.54 22.30
CA ASP A 449 12.53 12.65 22.75
C ASP A 449 13.07 11.21 22.83
N ASN A 450 14.02 11.03 23.75
CA ASN A 450 14.84 9.82 23.88
C ASN A 450 14.45 8.96 25.09
N VAL A 451 13.35 9.30 25.78
CA VAL A 451 12.82 8.55 26.90
C VAL A 451 11.60 7.75 26.44
N VAL A 452 11.54 6.49 26.88
CA VAL A 452 10.40 5.61 26.67
C VAL A 452 9.46 5.80 27.86
N GLU A 453 8.21 6.18 27.60
CA GLU A 453 7.24 6.51 28.66
C GLU A 453 6.55 5.25 29.20
N SER A 454 6.45 4.20 28.37
CA SER A 454 5.87 2.92 28.75
C SER A 454 6.76 1.76 28.31
N ASN A 455 6.90 0.74 29.16
CA ASN A 455 7.59 -0.51 28.82
C ASN A 455 6.79 -1.40 27.83
N ASN A 456 5.87 -0.80 27.09
CA ASN A 456 5.02 -1.43 26.12
C ASN A 456 5.07 -0.71 24.77
N GLU A 457 6.06 0.15 24.51
CA GLU A 457 6.20 0.80 23.20
C GLU A 457 6.78 -0.19 22.18
N TRP A 458 6.07 -0.34 21.05
CA TRP A 458 6.41 -1.30 20.02
C TRP A 458 6.07 -0.76 18.64
N THR A 459 7.06 -0.82 17.77
CA THR A 459 6.97 -0.44 16.36
C THR A 459 7.57 -1.55 15.54
N VAL A 460 6.81 -2.10 14.60
CA VAL A 460 7.23 -3.21 13.73
C VAL A 460 7.09 -2.79 12.28
N PHE A 461 8.04 -3.21 11.45
CA PHE A 461 8.15 -2.75 10.07
C PHE A 461 8.91 -3.72 9.17
N ASP A 462 8.62 -3.66 7.88
CA ASP A 462 9.15 -4.54 6.84
C ASP A 462 8.92 -3.95 5.43
N ASP A 463 9.39 -4.66 4.40
CA ASP A 463 9.07 -4.43 2.98
C ASP A 463 9.30 -2.97 2.56
N PHE A 464 10.53 -2.49 2.74
CA PHE A 464 10.95 -1.18 2.27
C PHE A 464 11.00 -1.14 0.75
N ARG A 465 10.52 -0.03 0.16
CA ARG A 465 10.50 0.16 -1.29
C ARG A 465 11.00 1.52 -1.70
N LEU A 466 11.59 1.56 -2.90
CA LEU A 466 12.03 2.77 -3.56
C LEU A 466 11.29 2.88 -4.89
N LEU A 467 10.35 3.80 -5.00
CA LEU A 467 9.57 4.00 -6.21
C LEU A 467 9.94 5.32 -6.88
N TYR A 468 10.15 5.33 -8.19
CA TYR A 468 10.38 6.55 -8.97
C TYR A 468 9.07 7.03 -9.56
N ALA A 469 8.54 8.13 -9.03
CA ALA A 469 7.23 8.68 -9.37
C ALA A 469 7.25 9.67 -10.55
N GLY A 470 8.43 10.10 -11.00
CA GLY A 470 8.54 10.96 -12.19
C GLY A 470 9.82 11.78 -12.26
N SER A 471 10.15 12.22 -13.46
CA SER A 471 11.36 13.00 -13.77
C SER A 471 11.20 14.50 -13.61
N THR A 472 9.98 15.02 -13.69
CA THR A 472 9.72 16.46 -13.61
C THR A 472 9.09 16.83 -12.29
N THR A 473 9.80 17.62 -11.51
CA THR A 473 9.37 18.10 -10.18
C THR A 473 8.84 19.53 -10.22
N SER A 474 8.83 20.18 -11.39
CA SER A 474 8.46 21.61 -11.52
C SER A 474 7.01 21.85 -11.93
N ARG A 475 6.25 20.80 -12.27
CA ARG A 475 4.89 20.90 -12.85
C ARG A 475 3.86 20.03 -12.14
N ASP A 476 4.07 19.78 -10.85
CA ASP A 476 3.15 18.95 -10.05
C ASP A 476 1.80 19.66 -9.83
N LEU A 477 0.77 18.87 -9.55
CA LEU A 477 -0.60 19.38 -9.34
C LEU A 477 -0.74 19.88 -7.90
N ILE A 478 -1.20 21.12 -7.72
CA ILE A 478 -1.43 21.72 -6.40
C ILE A 478 -2.91 21.88 -6.12
N LEU A 479 -3.45 21.10 -5.19
CA LEU A 479 -4.81 21.25 -4.69
C LEU A 479 -4.79 21.76 -3.26
N ASP A 480 -4.88 23.08 -3.11
CA ASP A 480 -4.78 23.74 -1.81
C ASP A 480 -6.16 24.24 -1.32
N GLU A 481 -6.64 23.69 -0.20
CA GLU A 481 -7.93 24.05 0.38
C GLU A 481 -8.02 25.51 0.86
N ASP A 482 -6.89 26.21 0.96
CA ASP A 482 -6.75 27.59 1.39
C ASP A 482 -6.71 28.59 0.22
N LYS A 483 -6.70 28.11 -1.04
CA LYS A 483 -6.80 28.99 -2.22
C LYS A 483 -8.23 29.41 -2.46
N ASP A 484 -8.44 30.68 -2.84
CA ASP A 484 -9.76 31.20 -3.25
C ASP A 484 -10.13 30.81 -4.68
N ASN A 485 -9.19 30.43 -5.52
CA ASN A 485 -9.44 29.96 -6.88
C ASN A 485 -8.37 28.93 -7.30
N LEU A 486 -8.56 28.25 -8.43
CA LEU A 486 -7.52 27.43 -9.07
C LEU A 486 -7.35 27.86 -10.53
N ASN A 487 -7.34 29.18 -10.80
CA ASN A 487 -7.34 29.76 -12.16
C ASN A 487 -6.18 29.22 -13.00
N TYR A 488 -5.05 28.88 -12.38
CA TYR A 488 -3.91 28.28 -13.07
C TYR A 488 -4.29 27.00 -13.87
N LEU A 489 -5.29 26.23 -13.44
CA LEU A 489 -5.79 25.04 -14.16
C LEU A 489 -6.49 25.38 -15.49
N LEU A 490 -6.91 26.64 -15.65
CA LEU A 490 -7.58 27.19 -16.83
C LEU A 490 -6.61 27.99 -17.71
N ASP A 491 -5.74 28.77 -17.06
CA ASP A 491 -4.94 29.79 -17.72
C ASP A 491 -3.55 29.28 -18.11
N CYS A 492 -3.07 28.18 -17.48
CA CYS A 492 -1.79 27.56 -17.82
C CYS A 492 -1.94 26.42 -18.84
N THR A 493 -0.84 26.13 -19.55
CA THR A 493 -0.78 25.14 -20.65
C THR A 493 -0.60 23.71 -20.15
N GLU A 494 -0.21 23.53 -18.89
CA GLU A 494 0.08 22.25 -18.29
C GLU A 494 -1.13 21.33 -18.23
N THR A 495 -0.90 20.09 -18.62
CA THR A 495 -1.79 18.97 -18.36
C THR A 495 -1.17 18.05 -17.33
N TYR A 496 -1.98 17.54 -16.43
CA TYR A 496 -1.52 16.71 -15.32
C TYR A 496 -1.82 15.24 -15.62
N ASP A 497 -0.78 14.49 -15.94
CA ASP A 497 -0.86 13.06 -16.21
C ASP A 497 0.31 12.38 -15.51
N ASP A 498 0.00 11.47 -14.59
CA ASP A 498 0.96 10.74 -13.77
C ASP A 498 1.94 11.66 -13.03
N VAL A 499 1.40 12.75 -12.44
CA VAL A 499 2.18 13.72 -11.66
C VAL A 499 2.04 13.47 -10.16
N VAL A 500 2.87 14.14 -9.37
CA VAL A 500 2.61 14.25 -7.93
C VAL A 500 1.47 15.24 -7.71
N LEU A 501 0.53 14.87 -6.84
CA LEU A 501 -0.46 15.78 -6.29
C LEU A 501 -0.01 16.23 -4.90
N HIS A 502 0.20 17.53 -4.75
CA HIS A 502 0.36 18.21 -3.47
C HIS A 502 -1.01 18.69 -2.97
N LEU A 503 -1.56 18.00 -1.96
CA LEU A 503 -2.90 18.24 -1.44
C LEU A 503 -2.85 18.85 -0.03
N ASN A 504 -3.36 20.08 0.13
CA ASN A 504 -3.59 20.65 1.46
C ASN A 504 -4.97 20.25 1.97
N LYS A 505 -5.01 19.39 3.00
CA LYS A 505 -6.20 19.09 3.80
C LYS A 505 -5.91 19.18 5.30
N LYS A 506 -5.08 20.15 5.73
CA LYS A 506 -4.77 20.40 7.15
C LYS A 506 -6.00 20.63 8.02
N SER A 507 -7.13 21.01 7.44
CA SER A 507 -8.42 21.07 8.13
C SER A 507 -8.83 19.75 8.77
N PHE A 508 -8.33 18.62 8.26
CA PHE A 508 -8.54 17.31 8.86
C PHE A 508 -7.78 17.11 10.17
N ASN A 509 -6.74 17.89 10.49
CA ASN A 509 -5.95 17.72 11.73
C ASN A 509 -6.81 17.76 13.00
N LYS A 510 -7.91 18.54 12.98
CA LYS A 510 -8.86 18.62 14.12
C LYS A 510 -9.95 17.54 14.08
N ASN A 511 -10.03 16.81 12.97
CA ASN A 511 -11.09 15.88 12.61
C ASN A 511 -10.57 14.51 12.14
N ILE A 512 -9.35 14.13 12.53
CA ILE A 512 -8.87 12.75 12.41
C ILE A 512 -9.81 11.88 13.24
N ASN A 513 -10.09 10.67 12.74
CA ASN A 513 -11.04 9.75 13.36
C ASN A 513 -12.46 10.34 13.49
N LYS A 514 -12.85 11.23 12.56
CA LYS A 514 -14.20 11.79 12.44
C LYS A 514 -14.62 11.87 10.97
N TRP A 515 -15.92 11.84 10.71
CA TRP A 515 -16.46 12.04 9.35
C TRP A 515 -16.30 13.50 8.90
N ASN A 516 -15.79 13.68 7.70
CA ASN A 516 -15.66 14.96 7.00
C ASN A 516 -16.26 14.81 5.60
N THR A 517 -16.47 15.92 4.89
CA THR A 517 -16.81 15.87 3.46
C THR A 517 -15.57 16.01 2.59
N ILE A 518 -15.58 15.39 1.42
CA ILE A 518 -14.53 15.58 0.42
C ILE A 518 -15.10 15.53 -1.00
N VAL A 519 -14.55 16.36 -1.88
CA VAL A 519 -14.74 16.29 -3.33
C VAL A 519 -13.43 16.74 -3.99
N LEU A 520 -12.91 15.94 -4.93
CA LEU A 520 -11.66 16.23 -5.64
C LEU A 520 -11.92 16.26 -7.16
N PRO A 521 -11.13 17.01 -7.94
CA PRO A 521 -11.20 17.01 -9.39
C PRO A 521 -10.45 15.81 -10.03
N VAL A 522 -9.83 14.95 -9.22
CA VAL A 522 -9.04 13.79 -9.65
C VAL A 522 -9.63 12.50 -9.08
N ASP A 523 -9.38 11.39 -9.76
CA ASP A 523 -9.65 10.05 -9.23
C ASP A 523 -8.49 9.65 -8.28
N LEU A 524 -8.80 8.91 -7.22
CA LEU A 524 -7.79 8.20 -6.41
C LEU A 524 -8.12 6.71 -6.40
N ASN A 525 -7.11 5.89 -6.71
CA ASN A 525 -7.18 4.45 -6.50
C ASN A 525 -7.05 4.10 -5.01
N LYS A 526 -7.26 2.83 -4.67
CA LYS A 526 -7.21 2.34 -3.28
C LYS A 526 -5.88 2.64 -2.60
N ASP A 527 -4.75 2.42 -3.28
CA ASP A 527 -3.42 2.65 -2.71
C ASP A 527 -3.18 4.14 -2.44
N GLN A 528 -3.43 5.00 -3.43
CA GLN A 528 -3.36 6.45 -3.29
C GLN A 528 -4.23 6.95 -2.13
N PHE A 529 -5.48 6.48 -2.04
CA PHE A 529 -6.40 6.87 -0.99
C PHE A 529 -5.93 6.44 0.41
N THR A 530 -5.52 5.19 0.56
CA THR A 530 -5.11 4.64 1.87
C THR A 530 -3.77 5.19 2.34
N GLN A 531 -2.84 5.48 1.44
CA GLN A 531 -1.59 6.16 1.80
C GLN A 531 -1.79 7.64 2.16
N ALA A 532 -2.70 8.33 1.44
CA ALA A 532 -3.00 9.74 1.68
C ALA A 532 -3.77 9.97 2.99
N PHE A 533 -4.75 9.11 3.30
CA PHE A 533 -5.69 9.34 4.41
C PHE A 533 -5.59 8.30 5.54
N GLY A 534 -4.79 7.25 5.37
CA GLY A 534 -4.50 6.18 6.34
C GLY A 534 -5.13 4.83 5.94
N ALA A 535 -4.50 3.70 6.31
CA ALA A 535 -4.96 2.38 5.84
C ALA A 535 -6.34 1.95 6.37
N ASN A 536 -6.79 2.54 7.49
CA ASN A 536 -8.14 2.34 8.02
C ASN A 536 -9.08 3.51 7.67
N ALA A 537 -8.69 4.38 6.73
CA ALA A 537 -9.55 5.46 6.26
C ALA A 537 -10.78 4.89 5.57
N ARG A 538 -11.92 5.58 5.73
CA ARG A 538 -13.21 5.14 5.19
C ARG A 538 -13.78 6.20 4.28
N LEU A 539 -14.57 5.75 3.31
CA LEU A 539 -15.21 6.61 2.33
C LEU A 539 -16.67 6.16 2.17
N ALA A 540 -17.60 7.11 2.07
CA ALA A 540 -18.99 6.80 1.76
C ALA A 540 -19.55 7.77 0.71
N LYS A 541 -20.25 7.22 -0.28
CA LYS A 541 -20.82 7.95 -1.43
C LYS A 541 -22.24 8.38 -1.10
N LEU A 542 -22.63 9.58 -1.53
CA LEU A 542 -24.01 10.07 -1.43
C LEU A 542 -24.94 9.19 -2.28
N THR A 543 -26.02 8.68 -1.70
CA THR A 543 -26.98 7.78 -2.38
C THR A 543 -28.42 8.23 -2.31
N THR A 544 -28.81 9.04 -1.32
CA THR A 544 -30.17 9.57 -1.22
C THR A 544 -30.15 10.99 -0.67
N LEU A 545 -30.92 11.86 -1.32
CA LEU A 545 -31.03 13.27 -0.98
C LEU A 545 -32.49 13.72 -1.05
N THR A 546 -33.19 13.67 0.08
CA THR A 546 -34.60 14.05 0.23
C THR A 546 -34.78 15.07 1.35
N ARG A 547 -35.97 15.64 1.50
CA ARG A 547 -36.26 16.65 2.54
C ARG A 547 -35.82 16.20 3.92
N ASN A 548 -36.01 14.91 4.22
CA ASN A 548 -35.82 14.37 5.56
C ASN A 548 -34.55 13.55 5.70
N GLN A 549 -33.79 13.31 4.63
CA GLN A 549 -32.68 12.35 4.64
C GLN A 549 -31.56 12.77 3.69
N ILE A 550 -30.35 12.82 4.23
CA ILE A 550 -29.08 12.90 3.51
C ILE A 550 -28.37 11.58 3.82
N GLN A 551 -28.41 10.64 2.87
CA GLN A 551 -27.90 9.29 3.07
C GLN A 551 -26.62 9.01 2.29
N PHE A 552 -25.71 8.32 2.95
CA PHE A 552 -24.47 7.81 2.37
C PHE A 552 -24.38 6.29 2.52
N THR A 553 -23.67 5.68 1.59
CA THR A 553 -23.35 4.25 1.61
C THR A 553 -21.84 4.07 1.57
N THR A 554 -21.30 3.28 2.50
CA THR A 554 -19.87 3.01 2.62
C THR A 554 -19.35 2.31 1.37
N VAL A 555 -18.22 2.81 0.85
CA VAL A 555 -17.46 2.17 -0.21
C VAL A 555 -16.72 0.99 0.38
N LYS A 556 -16.92 -0.22 -0.17
CA LYS A 556 -16.23 -1.44 0.28
C LYS A 556 -14.79 -1.47 -0.24
N ILE A 557 -13.88 -0.75 0.44
CA ILE A 557 -12.48 -0.61 0.02
C ILE A 557 -11.71 -1.93 0.16
N ALA A 558 -11.91 -2.67 1.25
CA ALA A 558 -11.15 -3.91 1.52
C ALA A 558 -11.25 -5.00 0.43
N GLY A 559 -12.34 -5.02 -0.35
CA GLY A 559 -12.56 -5.98 -1.44
C GLY A 559 -12.05 -5.52 -2.81
N LYS A 560 -11.53 -4.29 -2.92
CA LYS A 560 -11.02 -3.72 -4.16
C LYS A 560 -9.56 -4.03 -4.38
N LYS A 561 -9.16 -4.12 -5.66
CA LYS A 561 -7.76 -4.14 -6.07
C LYS A 561 -7.11 -2.80 -5.76
N ASN A 562 -5.78 -2.79 -5.74
CA ASN A 562 -5.00 -1.61 -5.36
C ASN A 562 -5.13 -0.46 -6.37
N ASP A 563 -5.24 -0.80 -7.65
CA ASP A 563 -5.45 0.09 -8.80
C ASP A 563 -6.92 0.48 -9.02
N ASP A 564 -7.87 -0.14 -8.31
CA ASP A 564 -9.28 0.22 -8.42
C ASP A 564 -9.54 1.63 -7.87
N VAL A 565 -10.24 2.46 -8.65
CA VAL A 565 -10.75 3.76 -8.18
C VAL A 565 -11.70 3.58 -6.99
N VAL A 566 -11.40 4.27 -5.88
CA VAL A 566 -12.24 4.33 -4.67
C VAL A 566 -12.89 5.70 -4.51
N LEU A 567 -12.15 6.77 -4.80
CA LEU A 567 -12.64 8.14 -4.81
C LEU A 567 -12.66 8.60 -6.27
N ALA A 568 -13.86 8.84 -6.80
CA ALA A 568 -14.01 9.34 -8.16
C ALA A 568 -14.02 10.88 -8.20
N ALA A 569 -13.42 11.44 -9.23
CA ALA A 569 -13.41 12.87 -9.52
C ALA A 569 -14.84 13.42 -9.59
N TYR A 570 -15.04 14.64 -9.07
CA TYR A 570 -16.31 15.37 -9.10
C TYR A 570 -17.48 14.67 -8.40
N VAL A 571 -17.24 13.65 -7.58
CA VAL A 571 -18.27 12.97 -6.79
C VAL A 571 -18.23 13.45 -5.34
N PRO A 572 -19.37 13.85 -4.74
CA PRO A 572 -19.45 14.17 -3.32
C PRO A 572 -19.34 12.93 -2.43
N TYR A 573 -18.37 12.94 -1.52
CA TYR A 573 -18.18 11.90 -0.51
C TYR A 573 -18.19 12.47 0.90
N ILE A 574 -18.42 11.59 1.89
CA ILE A 574 -17.87 11.75 3.22
C ILE A 574 -16.66 10.82 3.41
N ILE A 575 -15.66 11.29 4.14
CA ILE A 575 -14.39 10.62 4.42
C ILE A 575 -14.12 10.57 5.92
N TYR A 576 -13.57 9.46 6.38
CA TYR A 576 -13.10 9.25 7.75
C TYR A 576 -11.58 9.04 7.70
N PRO A 577 -10.75 10.08 7.83
CA PRO A 577 -9.30 9.96 7.77
C PRO A 577 -8.74 9.42 9.10
N THR A 578 -7.69 8.60 9.02
CA THR A 578 -6.99 8.02 10.18
C THR A 578 -5.50 8.39 10.23
N LYS A 579 -4.95 9.00 9.17
CA LYS A 579 -3.55 9.45 9.12
C LYS A 579 -3.34 10.69 10.01
N ASP A 580 -2.20 10.73 10.71
CA ASP A 580 -1.81 11.87 11.53
C ASP A 580 -1.18 12.98 10.67
N LEU A 581 -2.05 13.81 10.10
CA LEU A 581 -1.68 14.93 9.26
C LEU A 581 -1.03 16.11 10.01
N ALA A 582 -1.08 16.13 11.35
CA ALA A 582 -0.49 17.21 12.15
C ALA A 582 1.04 17.06 12.31
N ASN A 583 1.52 15.82 12.25
CA ASN A 583 2.93 15.46 12.45
C ASN A 583 3.65 15.02 11.17
N GLU A 584 2.97 15.15 10.02
CA GLU A 584 3.58 15.04 8.69
C GLU A 584 4.59 16.17 8.48
N ARG A 585 5.70 15.83 7.82
CA ARG A 585 6.73 16.79 7.45
C ARG A 585 6.98 16.72 5.96
N THR A 586 6.44 17.70 5.25
CA THR A 586 6.72 17.99 3.84
C THR A 586 7.06 19.48 3.74
N PRO A 587 8.04 19.88 2.91
CA PRO A 587 8.42 21.29 2.79
C PRO A 587 7.35 22.05 2.01
N GLU A 588 7.47 23.37 1.98
CA GLU A 588 6.73 24.16 0.99
C GLU A 588 7.11 23.70 -0.42
N TYR A 589 6.14 23.72 -1.33
CA TYR A 589 6.35 23.37 -2.73
C TYR A 589 5.82 24.48 -3.64
N THR A 590 6.55 24.76 -4.73
CA THR A 590 6.16 25.73 -5.76
C THR A 590 6.26 25.09 -7.13
N ALA A 591 5.12 24.97 -7.81
CA ALA A 591 5.07 24.62 -9.22
C ALA A 591 5.43 25.84 -10.08
N THR A 592 6.18 25.62 -11.16
CA THR A 592 6.48 26.60 -12.21
C THR A 592 5.79 26.15 -13.49
N LEU A 593 4.74 26.87 -13.86
CA LEU A 593 3.80 26.60 -14.95
C LEU A 593 3.95 27.65 -16.07
N HIS A 594 3.20 27.51 -17.17
CA HIS A 594 3.28 28.42 -18.30
C HIS A 594 1.91 28.93 -18.74
N LYS A 595 1.71 30.25 -18.81
CA LYS A 595 0.42 30.86 -19.20
C LYS A 595 0.11 30.72 -20.69
N THR A 596 -1.18 30.69 -21.00
CA THR A 596 -1.73 30.64 -22.35
C THR A 596 -1.85 32.06 -22.97
N GLY A 597 -0.82 32.54 -23.68
CA GLY A 597 -0.85 33.75 -24.53
C GLY A 597 -0.72 35.10 -23.78
N THR A 598 0.24 35.96 -24.12
CA THR A 598 0.08 37.04 -25.13
C THR A 598 1.45 37.54 -25.62
N GLY A 599 1.91 37.05 -26.77
CA GLY A 599 3.20 37.43 -27.38
C GLY A 599 4.16 36.25 -27.49
N SER A 600 5.21 36.39 -28.30
CA SER A 600 6.12 35.31 -28.73
C SER A 600 6.96 34.63 -27.63
N GLY A 601 6.60 34.78 -26.35
CA GLY A 601 7.33 34.26 -25.20
C GLY A 601 6.46 33.40 -24.29
N ILE A 602 7.10 32.42 -23.65
CA ILE A 602 6.54 31.60 -22.58
C ILE A 602 6.63 32.42 -21.28
N GLU A 603 5.51 32.80 -20.67
CA GLU A 603 5.48 33.49 -19.36
C GLU A 603 5.36 32.45 -18.23
N GLU A 604 6.36 32.41 -17.35
CA GLU A 604 6.33 31.57 -16.15
C GLU A 604 5.24 32.04 -15.17
N HIS A 605 4.50 31.09 -14.61
CA HIS A 605 3.49 31.31 -13.58
C HIS A 605 3.75 30.39 -12.40
N LYS A 606 3.82 30.95 -11.19
CA LYS A 606 4.17 30.18 -9.99
C LYS A 606 2.97 29.96 -9.09
N VAL A 607 2.79 28.72 -8.64
CA VAL A 607 1.74 28.34 -7.70
C VAL A 607 2.41 27.66 -6.51
N THR A 608 2.13 28.14 -5.30
CA THR A 608 2.78 27.69 -4.06
C THR A 608 1.77 27.10 -3.09
N ILE A 609 2.16 26.00 -2.43
CA ILE A 609 1.43 25.32 -1.35
C ILE A 609 2.34 25.22 -0.12
N ALA A 610 1.79 25.57 1.04
CA ALA A 610 2.54 25.58 2.29
C ALA A 610 3.07 24.18 2.67
N ALA A 611 4.13 24.17 3.48
CA ALA A 611 4.67 22.96 4.12
C ALA A 611 3.61 22.13 4.86
N ASN A 612 3.86 20.83 5.06
CA ASN A 612 2.97 19.86 5.72
C ASN A 612 1.66 19.61 4.94
N HIS A 613 1.76 19.54 3.62
CA HIS A 613 0.73 19.01 2.73
C HIS A 613 0.93 17.50 2.50
N ILE A 614 -0.06 16.84 1.89
CA ILE A 614 -0.01 15.42 1.53
C ILE A 614 0.53 15.30 0.10
N ASP A 615 1.55 14.47 -0.09
CA ASP A 615 2.06 14.10 -1.42
C ASP A 615 1.40 12.80 -1.88
N ILE A 616 0.80 12.80 -3.08
CA ILE A 616 0.16 11.63 -3.67
C ILE A 616 0.75 11.40 -5.07
N PRO A 617 1.54 10.34 -5.31
CA PRO A 617 2.15 10.08 -6.62
C PRO A 617 1.13 9.52 -7.63
N ASN A 618 1.48 9.58 -8.92
CA ASN A 618 0.76 8.99 -10.05
C ASN A 618 -0.70 9.46 -10.19
N VAL A 619 -0.94 10.75 -9.95
CA VAL A 619 -2.27 11.34 -10.08
C VAL A 619 -2.42 11.97 -11.46
N SER A 620 -3.51 11.64 -12.15
CA SER A 620 -3.88 12.27 -13.42
C SER A 620 -5.16 13.09 -13.29
N LEU A 621 -5.14 14.27 -13.88
CA LEU A 621 -6.35 15.04 -14.18
C LEU A 621 -6.82 14.65 -15.58
N LYS A 622 -8.10 14.25 -15.70
CA LYS A 622 -8.66 13.84 -16.99
C LYS A 622 -8.49 14.94 -18.03
N ARG A 623 -8.28 14.55 -19.29
CA ARG A 623 -8.25 15.47 -20.44
C ARG A 623 -9.56 15.41 -21.21
N ASN A 624 -9.96 16.54 -21.79
CA ASN A 624 -11.09 16.62 -22.70
C ASN A 624 -10.67 16.33 -24.14
N ASP A 625 -11.63 16.33 -25.07
CA ASP A 625 -11.40 16.04 -26.50
C ASP A 625 -10.46 17.05 -27.20
N GLN A 626 -10.14 18.18 -26.55
CA GLN A 626 -9.18 19.18 -27.01
C GLN A 626 -7.80 19.01 -26.37
N ASN A 627 -7.54 17.88 -25.69
CA ASN A 627 -6.32 17.61 -24.92
C ASN A 627 -6.02 18.64 -23.82
N LYS A 628 -7.04 19.33 -23.30
CA LYS A 628 -6.92 20.24 -22.14
C LYS A 628 -7.47 19.56 -20.88
N ASN A 629 -7.14 20.11 -19.71
CA ASN A 629 -7.72 19.67 -18.43
C ASN A 629 -9.26 19.63 -18.50
N ASP A 630 -9.86 18.48 -18.23
CA ASP A 630 -11.31 18.25 -18.19
C ASP A 630 -11.87 18.76 -16.87
N LEU A 631 -12.24 20.04 -16.85
CA LEU A 631 -12.86 20.70 -15.71
C LEU A 631 -14.40 20.75 -15.83
N PHE A 632 -15.02 19.81 -16.57
CA PHE A 632 -16.46 19.85 -16.87
C PHE A 632 -17.36 19.85 -15.62
N GLY A 633 -16.93 19.23 -14.51
CA GLY A 633 -17.67 19.23 -13.24
C GLY A 633 -17.62 20.55 -12.46
N LEU A 634 -16.81 21.52 -12.89
CA LEU A 634 -16.57 22.79 -12.22
C LEU A 634 -17.43 23.93 -12.82
N ILE A 635 -18.06 24.72 -11.94
CA ILE A 635 -18.58 26.05 -12.26
C ILE A 635 -17.45 27.05 -12.01
N LYS A 636 -16.92 27.67 -13.07
CA LYS A 636 -15.67 28.45 -13.02
C LYS A 636 -15.83 29.72 -12.20
N GLU A 637 -17.00 30.35 -12.29
CA GLU A 637 -17.30 31.64 -11.66
C GLU A 637 -17.34 31.53 -10.13
N THR A 638 -17.78 30.38 -9.61
CA THR A 638 -18.01 30.15 -8.18
C THR A 638 -17.08 29.09 -7.58
N TRP A 639 -16.25 28.46 -8.41
CA TRP A 639 -15.42 27.29 -8.07
C TRP A 639 -16.20 26.15 -7.40
N SER A 640 -17.47 26.00 -7.76
CA SER A 640 -18.35 24.99 -7.17
C SER A 640 -18.58 23.79 -8.09
N LEU A 641 -19.01 22.67 -7.52
CA LEU A 641 -19.43 21.49 -8.24
C LEU A 641 -20.79 21.72 -8.91
N SER A 642 -20.90 21.39 -10.19
CA SER A 642 -22.16 21.38 -10.95
C SER A 642 -22.71 19.95 -11.00
N LEU A 643 -23.65 19.58 -10.12
CA LEU A 643 -24.19 18.21 -10.08
C LEU A 643 -24.88 17.77 -11.37
N ASP A 644 -25.52 18.71 -12.07
CA ASP A 644 -26.12 18.52 -13.41
C ASP A 644 -25.09 18.18 -14.50
N LYS A 645 -23.80 18.44 -14.24
CA LYS A 645 -22.67 18.15 -15.11
C LYS A 645 -21.75 17.05 -14.57
N VAL A 646 -22.09 16.38 -13.48
CA VAL A 646 -21.31 15.23 -13.01
C VAL A 646 -21.60 14.05 -13.95
N LYS A 647 -20.58 13.62 -14.71
CA LYS A 647 -20.60 12.34 -15.44
C LYS A 647 -20.71 11.22 -14.40
N LEU A 648 -21.92 10.73 -14.15
CA LEU A 648 -22.13 9.42 -13.52
C LEU A 648 -21.49 8.40 -14.48
N ALA A 649 -20.42 7.74 -14.04
CA ALA A 649 -19.69 6.78 -14.87
C ALA A 649 -20.66 5.72 -15.42
N ASN A 650 -20.71 5.61 -16.76
CA ASN A 650 -21.50 4.68 -17.57
C ASN A 650 -23.03 4.84 -17.49
N LYS A 651 -23.57 5.73 -18.34
CA LYS A 651 -25.01 5.75 -18.68
C LYS A 651 -25.41 4.45 -19.41
N THR A 652 -25.86 3.48 -18.62
CA THR A 652 -26.90 2.53 -19.02
C THR A 652 -27.94 2.26 -17.92
N GLU A 653 -27.85 2.86 -16.73
CA GLU A 653 -28.93 2.85 -15.74
C GLU A 653 -29.12 4.23 -15.08
N ALA A 654 -30.33 4.46 -14.55
CA ALA A 654 -30.82 5.74 -14.03
C ALA A 654 -29.91 6.42 -13.00
N SER A 655 -30.02 7.75 -12.85
CA SER A 655 -29.28 8.54 -11.85
C SER A 655 -29.25 7.87 -10.47
N GLU A 656 -28.05 7.49 -9.99
CA GLU A 656 -27.84 6.67 -8.78
C GLU A 656 -28.26 7.34 -7.45
N ILE A 657 -28.48 8.66 -7.43
CA ILE A 657 -28.92 9.38 -6.24
C ILE A 657 -30.44 9.49 -6.24
N VAL A 658 -31.09 8.86 -5.25
CA VAL A 658 -32.53 8.99 -5.04
C VAL A 658 -32.83 10.39 -4.48
N THR A 659 -33.61 11.21 -5.20
CA THR A 659 -33.95 12.56 -4.75
C THR A 659 -35.42 12.91 -4.97
N ASP A 660 -35.98 13.74 -4.08
CA ASP A 660 -37.32 14.34 -4.19
C ASP A 660 -37.27 15.80 -4.69
N GLY A 661 -36.07 16.29 -5.06
CA GLY A 661 -35.84 17.66 -5.55
C GLY A 661 -35.94 18.75 -4.48
N THR A 662 -36.05 18.40 -3.19
CA THR A 662 -36.19 19.39 -2.11
C THR A 662 -34.85 19.86 -1.53
N LEU A 663 -33.81 19.04 -1.65
CA LEU A 663 -32.42 19.34 -1.32
C LEU A 663 -31.55 19.17 -2.57
N ALA A 664 -30.49 19.96 -2.67
CA ALA A 664 -29.42 19.79 -3.64
C ALA A 664 -28.07 19.70 -2.91
N ALA A 665 -27.17 18.85 -3.40
CA ALA A 665 -25.81 18.78 -2.90
C ALA A 665 -24.90 19.66 -3.75
N PHE A 666 -23.88 20.22 -3.13
CA PHE A 666 -22.93 21.11 -3.76
C PHE A 666 -21.54 20.82 -3.22
N GLY A 667 -20.52 21.13 -4.01
CA GLY A 667 -19.12 21.03 -3.62
C GLY A 667 -18.40 22.33 -3.94
N THR A 668 -17.28 22.61 -3.28
CA THR A 668 -16.41 23.74 -3.62
C THR A 668 -14.99 23.23 -3.80
N PHE A 669 -14.30 23.68 -4.84
CA PHE A 669 -12.90 23.32 -5.14
C PHE A 669 -11.91 24.35 -4.58
N ALA A 670 -12.39 25.54 -4.24
CA ALA A 670 -11.63 26.60 -3.59
C ALA A 670 -12.38 27.12 -2.36
N ARG A 671 -11.72 27.81 -1.43
CA ARG A 671 -12.40 28.35 -0.25
C ARG A 671 -13.46 29.39 -0.63
N THR A 672 -14.47 29.55 0.21
CA THR A 672 -15.58 30.50 -0.03
C THR A 672 -15.51 31.75 0.84
N TYR A 673 -14.50 31.89 1.68
CA TYR A 673 -14.40 32.95 2.69
C TYR A 673 -12.96 33.49 2.80
N GLY A 674 -12.82 34.70 3.35
CA GLY A 674 -11.55 35.40 3.52
C GLY A 674 -11.15 36.28 2.32
N SER A 675 -10.03 36.98 2.43
CA SER A 675 -9.46 37.82 1.36
C SER A 675 -8.96 36.98 0.19
N GLU A 676 -9.03 37.46 -1.06
CA GLU A 676 -8.32 36.83 -2.19
C GLU A 676 -6.80 36.82 -1.95
N ILE A 677 -6.09 35.81 -2.48
CA ILE A 677 -4.64 35.69 -2.36
C ILE A 677 -4.00 35.39 -3.72
N ALA A 678 -2.75 35.82 -3.90
CA ALA A 678 -1.98 35.46 -5.10
C ALA A 678 -1.61 33.96 -5.08
N ASP A 679 -1.35 33.39 -6.26
CA ASP A 679 -1.02 31.97 -6.39
C ASP A 679 0.27 31.57 -5.66
N THR A 680 1.18 32.52 -5.39
CA THR A 680 2.40 32.31 -4.59
C THR A 680 2.18 32.45 -3.08
N GLU A 681 1.04 32.98 -2.64
CA GLU A 681 0.73 33.20 -1.23
C GLU A 681 -0.02 32.00 -0.63
N THR A 682 0.29 31.64 0.61
CA THR A 682 -0.30 30.47 1.29
C THR A 682 -1.09 30.83 2.56
N THR A 683 -1.26 32.13 2.82
CA THR A 683 -2.00 32.63 3.98
C THR A 683 -3.01 33.68 3.56
N PHE A 684 -4.16 33.72 4.24
CA PHE A 684 -5.23 34.66 3.95
C PHE A 684 -5.79 35.27 5.24
N THR A 685 -6.51 36.38 5.11
CA THR A 685 -7.14 37.08 6.24
C THR A 685 -8.66 36.94 6.16
N VAL A 686 -9.35 37.10 7.30
CA VAL A 686 -10.82 37.02 7.34
C VAL A 686 -11.38 38.30 7.94
N ASN A 687 -12.13 39.06 7.13
CA ASN A 687 -12.93 40.18 7.60
C ASN A 687 -14.24 39.64 8.20
N LYS A 688 -14.47 39.87 9.50
CA LYS A 688 -15.67 39.37 10.19
C LYS A 688 -16.98 40.01 9.72
N ASN A 689 -16.92 41.21 9.14
CA ASN A 689 -18.11 41.95 8.69
C ASN A 689 -18.56 41.52 7.29
N ASN A 690 -17.63 41.14 6.43
CA ASN A 690 -17.90 40.57 5.12
C ASN A 690 -16.99 39.35 4.90
N PRO A 691 -17.32 38.20 5.51
CA PRO A 691 -16.42 37.07 5.52
C PRO A 691 -16.42 36.27 4.22
N ILE A 692 -17.47 36.39 3.39
CA ILE A 692 -17.67 35.56 2.20
C ILE A 692 -17.11 36.26 0.97
N ILE A 693 -16.40 35.51 0.13
CA ILE A 693 -15.88 36.01 -1.15
C ILE A 693 -17.06 36.28 -2.08
N GLU A 694 -17.00 37.36 -2.85
CA GLU A 694 -18.06 37.75 -3.77
C GLU A 694 -18.43 36.60 -4.74
N GLY A 695 -19.74 36.43 -4.99
CA GLY A 695 -20.26 35.36 -5.83
C GLY A 695 -20.34 33.96 -5.17
N ARG A 696 -19.78 33.77 -3.96
CA ARG A 696 -19.84 32.49 -3.25
C ARG A 696 -21.09 32.35 -2.39
N ASP A 697 -21.52 31.11 -2.17
CA ASP A 697 -22.63 30.81 -1.28
C ASP A 697 -22.23 31.12 0.18
N ASN A 698 -23.12 31.81 0.91
CA ASN A 698 -22.92 32.19 2.31
C ASN A 698 -23.39 31.11 3.30
N LEU A 699 -23.80 29.95 2.79
CA LEU A 699 -24.26 28.75 3.48
C LEU A 699 -25.45 28.95 4.41
N GLN A 700 -26.14 30.08 4.35
CA GLN A 700 -27.36 30.26 5.13
C GLN A 700 -28.38 29.20 4.71
N HIS A 701 -29.03 28.62 5.72
CA HIS A 701 -30.01 27.53 5.58
C HIS A 701 -29.44 26.27 4.91
N CYS A 702 -28.12 26.05 4.94
CA CYS A 702 -27.48 24.86 4.41
C CYS A 702 -27.10 23.87 5.52
N TYR A 703 -26.95 22.60 5.15
CA TYR A 703 -26.31 21.55 5.95
C TYR A 703 -24.88 21.34 5.48
N PHE A 704 -23.93 21.17 6.40
CA PHE A 704 -22.52 20.91 6.10
C PHE A 704 -21.88 20.11 7.24
N PHE A 705 -20.71 19.50 7.00
CA PHE A 705 -19.98 18.80 8.06
C PHE A 705 -19.07 19.75 8.84
N HIS A 706 -19.11 19.64 10.16
CA HIS A 706 -18.23 20.34 11.08
C HIS A 706 -17.90 19.43 12.26
N GLU A 707 -16.60 19.19 12.49
CA GLU A 707 -16.10 18.39 13.61
C GLU A 707 -16.73 17.00 13.75
N GLY A 708 -16.92 16.29 12.64
CA GLY A 708 -17.52 14.95 12.65
C GLY A 708 -19.04 14.92 12.55
N LYS A 709 -19.71 16.06 12.62
CA LYS A 709 -21.17 16.16 12.69
C LYS A 709 -21.73 16.92 11.50
N MET A 710 -22.87 16.46 10.99
CA MET A 710 -23.66 17.26 10.05
C MET A 710 -24.40 18.34 10.83
N VAL A 711 -24.15 19.60 10.51
CA VAL A 711 -24.72 20.77 11.18
C VAL A 711 -25.57 21.58 10.20
N TYR A 712 -26.61 22.23 10.73
CA TYR A 712 -27.45 23.16 9.97
C TYR A 712 -27.07 24.61 10.30
N ALA A 713 -26.79 25.42 9.28
CA ALA A 713 -26.35 26.80 9.46
C ALA A 713 -27.44 27.72 10.05
N GLY A 714 -28.71 27.45 9.75
CA GLY A 714 -29.80 28.40 10.02
C GLY A 714 -29.53 29.75 9.34
N ASN A 715 -29.76 30.85 10.04
CA ASN A 715 -29.52 32.20 9.48
C ASN A 715 -28.05 32.64 9.57
N LYS A 716 -27.15 31.79 10.08
CA LYS A 716 -25.74 32.17 10.29
C LYS A 716 -24.98 32.06 8.98
N VAL A 717 -24.26 33.12 8.62
CA VAL A 717 -23.30 33.12 7.50
C VAL A 717 -22.14 32.19 7.85
N ARG A 718 -21.80 31.29 6.92
CA ARG A 718 -20.70 30.33 7.04
C ARG A 718 -19.92 30.26 5.74
N GLY A 719 -18.65 29.88 5.83
CA GLY A 719 -17.80 29.58 4.68
C GLY A 719 -17.16 28.20 4.81
N LEU A 720 -16.72 27.67 3.68
CA LEU A 720 -16.01 26.39 3.60
C LEU A 720 -14.63 26.59 3.01
N ARG A 721 -13.68 25.74 3.42
CA ARG A 721 -12.40 25.58 2.71
C ARG A 721 -12.63 24.76 1.44
N GLY A 722 -11.67 24.81 0.53
CA GLY A 722 -11.69 24.02 -0.70
C GLY A 722 -11.88 22.51 -0.44
N PHE A 723 -12.37 21.84 -1.48
CA PHE A 723 -12.64 20.40 -1.51
C PHE A 723 -13.69 19.92 -0.49
N SER A 724 -14.67 20.78 -0.16
CA SER A 724 -15.73 20.50 0.82
C SER A 724 -17.11 20.38 0.15
N VAL A 725 -18.06 19.70 0.81
CA VAL A 725 -19.43 19.46 0.32
C VAL A 725 -20.45 20.06 1.29
N TRP A 726 -21.55 20.62 0.75
CA TRP A 726 -22.72 21.05 1.53
C TRP A 726 -24.03 20.69 0.84
N PHE A 727 -25.14 20.83 1.56
CA PHE A 727 -26.49 20.52 1.10
C PHE A 727 -27.41 21.71 1.32
N LYS A 728 -28.12 22.15 0.27
CA LYS A 728 -28.96 23.34 0.30
C LYS A 728 -30.42 22.99 -0.05
N PRO A 729 -31.40 23.46 0.73
CA PRO A 729 -32.82 23.35 0.38
C PRO A 729 -33.20 24.21 -0.82
N TYR A 730 -34.00 23.66 -1.73
CA TYR A 730 -34.47 24.35 -2.96
C TYR A 730 -35.77 25.15 -2.74
N LYS A 731 -36.60 24.76 -1.76
CA LYS A 731 -37.82 25.48 -1.34
C LYS A 731 -37.90 25.56 0.18
N GLN A 732 -37.87 26.77 0.75
CA GLN A 732 -38.27 26.99 2.14
C GLN A 732 -39.79 26.79 2.26
N THR A 733 -40.24 25.57 2.56
CA THR A 733 -41.60 25.35 3.04
C THR A 733 -41.65 25.61 4.54
N SER A 734 -42.62 26.39 4.99
CA SER A 734 -42.92 26.67 6.40
C SER A 734 -43.15 25.36 7.17
N GLY A 735 -42.12 24.85 7.85
CA GLY A 735 -42.20 23.64 8.68
C GLY A 735 -40.84 23.13 9.13
N ALA A 736 -40.73 22.73 10.40
CA ALA A 736 -39.51 22.32 11.10
C ALA A 736 -39.03 20.88 10.76
N ALA A 737 -38.90 20.52 9.48
CA ALA A 737 -38.32 19.24 9.11
C ALA A 737 -36.80 19.38 8.94
N THR A 738 -36.03 18.93 9.94
CA THR A 738 -34.57 18.81 9.84
C THR A 738 -34.20 17.54 9.09
N SER A 739 -33.36 17.65 8.06
CA SER A 739 -32.85 16.49 7.32
C SER A 739 -31.92 15.65 8.20
N LYS A 740 -32.07 14.32 8.11
CA LYS A 740 -31.28 13.37 8.89
C LYS A 740 -30.03 12.91 8.17
N PHE A 741 -28.91 12.83 8.88
CA PHE A 741 -27.71 12.15 8.38
C PHE A 741 -27.86 10.65 8.60
N ILE A 742 -27.79 9.88 7.52
CA ILE A 742 -27.87 8.42 7.55
C ILE A 742 -26.63 7.85 6.86
N LEU A 743 -25.97 6.89 7.50
CA LEU A 743 -24.88 6.13 6.92
C LEU A 743 -25.19 4.65 7.03
N ASP A 744 -25.18 3.94 5.91
CA ASP A 744 -25.50 2.50 5.82
C ASP A 744 -26.84 2.13 6.48
N GLY A 745 -27.83 3.03 6.37
CA GLY A 745 -29.16 2.87 6.97
C GLY A 745 -29.26 3.20 8.46
N ILE A 746 -28.16 3.59 9.11
CA ILE A 746 -28.13 4.01 10.52
C ILE A 746 -28.29 5.54 10.60
N ASP A 747 -29.21 6.01 11.45
CA ASP A 747 -29.46 7.43 11.72
C ASP A 747 -28.48 7.97 12.76
N TYR A 748 -27.71 9.01 12.40
CA TYR A 748 -26.68 9.63 13.22
C TYR A 748 -27.09 11.02 13.76
N THR A 749 -28.36 11.41 13.66
CA THR A 749 -28.82 12.77 14.06
C THR A 749 -28.91 13.04 15.56
N THR A 750 -28.89 12.01 16.40
CA THR A 750 -28.97 12.15 17.85
C THR A 750 -27.73 11.53 18.48
N ASP A 751 -26.88 12.38 19.06
CA ASP A 751 -25.66 12.03 19.79
C ASP A 751 -25.87 10.83 20.72
N VAL A 752 -25.40 9.67 20.26
CA VAL A 752 -24.84 8.68 21.16
C VAL A 752 -23.46 8.41 20.58
N GLU A 753 -22.41 8.78 21.30
CA GLU A 753 -21.05 8.27 21.07
C GLU A 753 -21.08 6.74 21.24
N ARG A 754 -21.57 6.00 20.23
CA ARG A 754 -21.58 4.55 20.26
C ARG A 754 -21.32 3.95 18.89
N ILE A 755 -20.19 3.23 18.91
CA ILE A 755 -19.82 2.09 18.07
C ILE A 755 -19.49 2.50 16.65
N MET A 756 -18.19 2.77 16.46
CA MET A 756 -17.47 2.65 15.20
C MET A 756 -18.12 1.55 14.35
N ALA A 757 -18.76 1.92 13.25
CA ALA A 757 -19.06 0.98 12.17
C ALA A 757 -17.72 0.48 11.67
N THR A 758 -17.28 -0.67 12.17
CA THR A 758 -16.15 -1.39 11.58
C THR A 758 -16.53 -1.73 10.14
N GLU A 759 -15.56 -1.77 9.22
CA GLU A 759 -15.79 -2.31 7.86
C GLU A 759 -16.37 -3.74 7.92
N ASP A 760 -16.07 -4.43 9.01
CA ASP A 760 -16.76 -5.63 9.44
C ASP A 760 -18.17 -5.23 9.92
N SER A 761 -19.20 -5.63 9.19
CA SER A 761 -20.64 -5.51 9.48
C SER A 761 -21.11 -6.01 10.87
N SER A 762 -20.19 -6.23 11.80
CA SER A 762 -20.37 -6.74 13.14
C SER A 762 -21.09 -5.79 14.11
N ILE A 763 -21.58 -4.62 13.68
CA ILE A 763 -22.64 -3.91 14.44
C ILE A 763 -23.83 -4.86 14.64
N ASP A 764 -24.13 -5.70 13.64
CA ASP A 764 -25.14 -6.76 13.78
C ASP A 764 -24.80 -7.71 14.95
N SER A 765 -23.52 -7.93 15.27
CA SER A 765 -23.09 -8.93 16.26
C SER A 765 -23.13 -8.47 17.72
N LYS A 766 -22.91 -7.18 18.01
CA LYS A 766 -22.94 -6.70 19.41
C LYS A 766 -24.38 -6.60 19.95
N PHE A 767 -25.34 -6.19 19.12
CA PHE A 767 -26.75 -6.18 19.53
C PHE A 767 -27.43 -7.55 19.38
N ALA A 768 -27.06 -8.37 18.39
CA ALA A 768 -27.64 -9.71 18.24
C ALA A 768 -27.28 -10.68 19.36
N LYS A 769 -26.12 -10.52 20.01
CA LYS A 769 -25.70 -11.38 21.12
C LYS A 769 -26.31 -11.01 22.47
N LEU A 770 -26.86 -9.80 22.61
CA LEU A 770 -27.41 -9.32 23.88
C LEU A 770 -28.87 -9.74 24.08
N GLY A 771 -29.67 -9.74 23.00
CA GLY A 771 -31.05 -10.23 23.00
C GLY A 771 -32.09 -9.23 22.48
N VAL A 772 -33.36 -9.42 22.82
CA VAL A 772 -34.48 -8.55 22.43
C VAL A 772 -34.67 -7.45 23.47
N PHE A 773 -34.85 -6.20 23.03
CA PHE A 773 -35.09 -5.05 23.89
C PHE A 773 -36.45 -4.41 23.60
N ASN A 774 -37.06 -3.76 24.59
CA ASN A 774 -38.22 -2.88 24.36
C ASN A 774 -37.78 -1.47 23.92
N LEU A 775 -38.75 -0.62 23.56
CA LEU A 775 -38.48 0.77 23.15
C LEU A 775 -37.80 1.64 24.23
N ASN A 776 -37.87 1.25 25.50
CA ASN A 776 -37.20 1.93 26.60
C ASN A 776 -35.75 1.43 26.81
N GLY A 777 -35.25 0.56 25.93
CA GLY A 777 -33.90 0.01 26.01
C GLY A 777 -33.72 -1.06 27.10
N GLN A 778 -34.82 -1.57 27.67
CA GLN A 778 -34.77 -2.65 28.66
C GLN A 778 -34.70 -4.00 27.93
N LEU A 779 -33.80 -4.87 28.39
CA LEU A 779 -33.68 -6.23 27.86
C LEU A 779 -34.91 -7.04 28.28
N VAL A 780 -35.67 -7.53 27.30
CA VAL A 780 -36.87 -8.35 27.52
C VAL A 780 -36.63 -9.83 27.27
N ARG A 781 -35.55 -10.19 26.55
CA ARG A 781 -35.12 -11.57 26.35
C ARG A 781 -33.63 -11.60 26.08
N SER A 782 -32.84 -12.32 26.87
CA SER A 782 -31.38 -12.41 26.70
C SER A 782 -30.97 -13.49 25.70
N GLY A 783 -29.87 -13.26 24.96
CA GLY A 783 -29.19 -14.29 24.16
C GLY A 783 -30.01 -14.92 23.02
N SER A 784 -31.12 -14.30 22.63
CA SER A 784 -32.03 -14.79 21.59
C SER A 784 -32.60 -13.63 20.77
N THR A 785 -32.83 -13.86 19.48
CA THR A 785 -33.52 -12.93 18.57
C THR A 785 -35.00 -13.27 18.38
N ASP A 786 -35.47 -14.33 19.04
CA ASP A 786 -36.84 -14.78 18.91
C ASP A 786 -37.78 -13.84 19.66
N VAL A 787 -38.83 -13.40 18.97
CA VAL A 787 -39.87 -12.52 19.50
C VAL A 787 -41.19 -13.26 19.76
N SER A 788 -41.22 -14.58 19.53
CA SER A 788 -42.40 -15.41 19.77
C SER A 788 -42.81 -15.37 21.25
N GLY A 789 -44.11 -15.21 21.49
CA GLY A 789 -44.71 -15.13 22.83
C GLY A 789 -44.47 -13.82 23.58
N LEU A 790 -43.82 -12.82 22.96
CA LEU A 790 -43.80 -11.46 23.51
C LEU A 790 -45.16 -10.77 23.26
N PRO A 791 -45.62 -9.90 24.18
CA PRO A 791 -46.82 -9.09 23.96
C PRO A 791 -46.75 -8.27 22.67
N SER A 792 -47.90 -7.95 22.08
CA SER A 792 -47.96 -7.10 20.90
C SER A 792 -47.29 -5.75 21.17
N GLY A 793 -46.34 -5.36 20.31
CA GLY A 793 -45.50 -4.21 20.57
C GLY A 793 -44.31 -4.07 19.63
N ILE A 794 -43.55 -2.99 19.81
CA ILE A 794 -42.32 -2.73 19.04
C ILE A 794 -41.13 -3.12 19.91
N TYR A 795 -40.28 -3.98 19.36
CA TYR A 795 -39.04 -4.45 19.97
C TYR A 795 -37.84 -4.09 19.12
N ILE A 796 -36.66 -4.04 19.74
CA ILE A 796 -35.38 -3.89 19.06
C ILE A 796 -34.69 -5.26 19.07
N VAL A 797 -34.48 -5.81 17.87
CA VAL A 797 -33.78 -7.08 17.63
C VAL A 797 -32.68 -6.80 16.62
N ASN A 798 -31.43 -7.12 16.96
CA ASN A 798 -30.26 -6.85 16.10
C ASN A 798 -30.19 -5.38 15.65
N GLY A 799 -30.51 -4.44 16.55
CA GLY A 799 -30.54 -3.01 16.22
C GLY A 799 -31.69 -2.57 15.30
N LYS A 800 -32.60 -3.48 14.90
CA LYS A 800 -33.75 -3.20 14.03
C LYS A 800 -35.06 -3.24 14.81
N LYS A 801 -36.00 -2.35 14.45
CA LYS A 801 -37.36 -2.36 15.01
C LYS A 801 -38.14 -3.53 14.42
N VAL A 802 -38.67 -4.40 15.27
CA VAL A 802 -39.52 -5.54 14.92
C VAL A 802 -40.88 -5.35 15.58
N PHE A 803 -41.94 -5.53 14.79
CA PHE A 803 -43.31 -5.45 15.27
C PHE A 803 -43.84 -6.85 15.56
N VAL A 804 -44.22 -7.08 16.81
CA VAL A 804 -44.87 -8.32 17.25
C VAL A 804 -46.36 -8.05 17.29
N LYS A 805 -47.13 -8.89 16.58
CA LYS A 805 -48.59 -8.83 16.53
C LYS A 805 -49.19 -9.77 17.54
#